data_AF-A0A7J6E4C5-F1
#
_entry.id   AF-A0A7J6E4C5-F1
#
_cell.length_a   1.000
_cell.length_b   1.000
_cell.length_c   1.000
_cell.angle_alpha   90.00
_cell.angle_beta   90.00
_cell.angle_gamma   90.00
#
_symmetry.space_group_name_H-M   'P 1'
#
loop_
_entity.id
_entity.type
_entity.pdbx_description
1 polymer ?
#
loop_
_entity_poly.entity_id
_entity_poly.type
_entity_poly.pdbx_seq_one_letter_code
_entity_poly.pdbx_strand_id
1 'polypeptide(L)'
;MEALRRRLRTTEAPPLHKAELSRFTIPNRIFTLLYASAVVTLLYHHTVTLSKTHLFISTSLLLSDVVLAVIWVTSQSFRIRPIYRKEFPQYINKESSENEFPAIDVFVCTADPYKEPPMNVVNTVISAMGFDYPAEKVSVYVSDDGGSDLTLFGLMEGAKFAAHWLPFCVENDVVQSTCSKTLYESMKVRVENVVEKGKIDDEYITKEDEHKAFNKWTDRFSRQDHPTVIQVILDNNKDKDIKGHIMPNLVYISREKSKTSNHNFKAGALNVLIRVSATMTNAPIILTLDCDTYSNDPQTPLRVLCYLLDSKLESKLGYIQFPQRFYGINKNDTYACEVKRLFFINAIGMDGLSGPNYVGTGCFFRRRAFFGGPLNLVLPEMAELGPNHVVSNSIQSKQVMDLAHCVASCNYENNTQWGHKMGVRYGSLVEDFYTGYRLQCEGWKAILCNPVKAAFYGDFPISLVDVLNQQKRWAIGLLEVTFSKYSPFTFGTHFMGLVMGFTYGHYSLWPIWSIPVAIYAFLPQLALLNGLPIFPKISEPLFILYLFLVFGAYGQDLMEFVIEGGTFQKWWNDQRMWMIRALTCGLFGTIEYSLKCLGISSSGFALTSKVAEVERSKRYKQGAFEFGIHSPMFVTLTTVAIINLAALIWGLKLAISGSKYGFEQFFMQVILAAFVVVNCQPIYGAIFLETNKGGIPTKTTLVSIVKESEKELPAIDVFVCTADPYKEPPMNVVNTVLSVMGFDYPAGKVSVYVSDDGGSDLSLFGLIEAAKFGAHWLPFCRENDVTMYESMKVRVENAVEMGKVCDENITGEDERKAFKKWTDGFTRQDHPTVIQVILHGSKDKDIRGDVMPNLIYVAREKRRTSLHHFKAGALNALVGIRYGTTSEDILTSYLLQCEGWKGIFCNPNKAAFYGDAPINLFDVLNQQKRWATGLLQILFSKYSPFTFGIKYIGILMGFTYGHNTLWPIWSIPITIYAFLPQLALLNGVSLFPKVFEPCFILYMFLFIGAYGQDLLDFIIYGGTFQKWWNDQRMWLIRGLSSFLFGLVEHMLKSLGFSSMNFSVTSKIIDTEQSKRYEKCVFEFGHHSPMFVTLIMAAIINFVALVWGIKLALLGGKIVFEEIFMQVIIAAFGVVNCKPIYSAMFFRASNKGGIPTKTTLISTFLASCLFIISLVALKD
;
A
#
# COMPACT_ATOMS: atom_id res chain seq x y z
N MET A 1 -3.65 -16.52 46.69
CA MET A 1 -4.74 -15.56 46.37
C MET A 1 -6.05 -15.88 47.08
N GLU A 2 -6.66 -17.07 46.92
CA GLU A 2 -7.94 -17.36 47.58
C GLU A 2 -7.84 -17.43 49.11
N ALA A 3 -6.75 -17.99 49.64
CA ALA A 3 -6.42 -17.96 51.08
C ALA A 3 -6.39 -16.52 51.63
N LEU A 4 -5.64 -15.63 50.97
CA LEU A 4 -5.54 -14.21 51.32
C LEU A 4 -6.90 -13.51 51.35
N ARG A 5 -7.79 -13.83 50.40
CA ARG A 5 -9.16 -13.28 50.40
C ARG A 5 -9.97 -13.78 51.59
N ARG A 6 -9.89 -15.06 51.94
CA ARG A 6 -10.63 -15.62 53.08
C ARG A 6 -10.23 -14.91 54.37
N ARG A 7 -8.92 -14.69 54.57
CA ARG A 7 -8.38 -13.99 55.73
C ARG A 7 -8.83 -12.53 55.86
N LEU A 8 -8.86 -11.81 54.73
CA LEU A 8 -9.34 -10.43 54.70
C LEU A 8 -10.86 -10.33 54.90
N ARG A 9 -11.63 -11.40 54.67
CA ARG A 9 -13.07 -11.45 54.96
C ARG A 9 -13.39 -11.76 56.43
N THR A 10 -12.53 -12.51 57.11
CA THR A 10 -12.74 -12.88 58.53
C THR A 10 -12.42 -11.75 59.51
N THR A 11 -11.79 -10.68 59.02
CA THR A 11 -11.56 -9.43 59.76
C THR A 11 -12.60 -8.42 59.28
N GLU A 12 -13.20 -7.61 60.16
CA GLU A 12 -14.08 -6.47 59.77
C GLU A 12 -13.24 -5.35 59.11
N ALA A 13 -12.54 -5.68 58.03
CA ALA A 13 -11.55 -4.82 57.41
C ALA A 13 -12.24 -3.72 56.58
N PRO A 14 -11.73 -2.47 56.63
CA PRO A 14 -12.21 -1.38 55.78
C PRO A 14 -12.04 -1.72 54.29
N PRO A 15 -12.82 -1.07 53.39
CA PRO A 15 -12.73 -1.33 51.96
C PRO A 15 -11.32 -1.02 51.42
N LEU A 16 -10.77 -1.93 50.61
CA LEU A 16 -9.42 -1.78 50.03
C LEU A 16 -9.34 -0.72 48.92
N HIS A 17 -10.48 -0.31 48.36
CA HIS A 17 -10.58 0.79 47.40
C HIS A 17 -11.95 1.46 47.46
N LYS A 18 -12.04 2.68 46.94
CA LYS A 18 -13.27 3.47 46.80
C LYS A 18 -13.34 4.05 45.38
N ALA A 19 -14.55 4.13 44.82
CA ALA A 19 -14.83 4.81 43.56
C ALA A 19 -15.84 5.95 43.79
N GLU A 20 -15.56 7.12 43.22
CA GLU A 20 -16.38 8.33 43.34
C GLU A 20 -16.76 8.87 41.95
N LEU A 21 -18.02 9.27 41.80
CA LEU A 21 -18.51 9.85 40.55
C LEU A 21 -18.03 11.29 40.40
N SER A 22 -17.59 11.68 39.20
CA SER A 22 -17.20 13.06 38.92
C SER A 22 -18.35 14.04 39.15
N ARG A 23 -18.06 15.15 39.85
CA ARG A 23 -19.01 16.26 40.04
C ARG A 23 -19.48 16.91 38.73
N PHE A 24 -18.74 16.71 37.64
CA PHE A 24 -19.05 17.25 36.31
C PHE A 24 -19.99 16.37 35.49
N THR A 25 -20.44 15.22 36.03
CA THR A 25 -21.31 14.29 35.31
C THR A 25 -22.63 14.92 34.84
N ILE A 26 -23.34 15.63 35.72
CA ILE A 26 -24.61 16.28 35.37
C ILE A 26 -24.40 17.45 34.40
N PRO A 27 -23.47 18.39 34.67
CA PRO A 27 -23.13 19.45 33.72
C PRO A 27 -22.77 18.95 32.32
N ASN A 28 -21.94 17.90 32.23
CA ASN A 28 -21.55 17.31 30.95
C ASN A 28 -22.76 16.79 30.16
N ARG A 29 -23.68 16.08 30.82
CA ARG A 29 -24.89 15.57 30.16
C ARG A 29 -25.79 16.68 29.64
N ILE A 30 -25.95 17.76 30.39
CA ILE A 30 -26.73 18.93 29.97
C ILE A 30 -26.06 19.59 28.76
N PHE A 31 -24.74 19.81 28.82
CA PHE A 31 -23.97 20.37 27.71
C PHE A 31 -24.07 19.51 26.45
N THR A 32 -23.96 18.18 26.58
CA THR A 32 -24.13 17.25 25.45
C THR A 32 -25.48 17.44 24.77
N LEU A 33 -26.59 17.57 25.53
CA LEU A 33 -27.92 17.76 24.93
C LEU A 33 -28.03 19.09 24.18
N LEU A 34 -27.56 20.19 24.79
CA LEU A 34 -27.60 21.51 24.17
C LEU A 34 -26.72 21.57 22.92
N TYR A 35 -25.50 21.06 23.00
CA TYR A 35 -24.56 21.06 21.89
C TYR A 35 -25.01 20.13 20.75
N ALA A 36 -25.61 18.98 21.05
CA ALA A 36 -26.20 18.11 20.03
C ALA A 36 -27.30 18.82 19.23
N SER A 37 -28.15 19.63 19.87
CA SER A 37 -29.17 20.42 19.17
C SER A 37 -28.55 21.44 18.20
N ALA A 38 -27.43 22.05 18.57
CA ALA A 38 -26.68 22.97 17.71
C ALA A 38 -26.07 22.24 16.50
N VAL A 39 -25.45 21.07 16.71
CA VAL A 39 -24.90 20.24 15.62
C VAL A 39 -26.00 19.79 14.65
N VAL A 40 -27.14 19.33 15.15
CA VAL A 40 -28.28 18.95 14.30
C VAL A 40 -28.80 20.15 13.50
N THR A 41 -28.87 21.32 14.11
CA THR A 41 -29.27 22.56 13.43
C THR A 41 -28.29 22.93 12.31
N LEU A 42 -26.98 22.78 12.54
CA LEU A 42 -25.94 23.01 11.54
C LEU A 42 -26.08 22.04 10.36
N LEU A 43 -26.21 20.73 10.63
CA LEU A 43 -26.35 19.72 9.57
C LEU A 43 -27.65 19.90 8.77
N TYR A 44 -28.76 20.25 9.44
CA TYR A 44 -30.00 20.63 8.77
C TYR A 44 -29.79 21.83 7.85
N HIS A 45 -29.08 22.87 8.31
CA HIS A 45 -28.75 24.01 7.47
C HIS A 45 -27.96 23.60 6.22
N HIS A 46 -26.87 22.82 6.37
CA HIS A 46 -26.07 22.36 5.23
C HIS A 46 -26.90 21.59 4.19
N THR A 47 -27.76 20.68 4.65
CA THR A 47 -28.62 19.89 3.76
C THR A 47 -29.62 20.75 2.98
N VAL A 48 -30.19 21.78 3.61
CA VAL A 48 -31.10 22.73 2.95
C VAL A 48 -30.36 23.65 1.96
N THR A 49 -29.09 23.99 2.23
CA THR A 49 -28.27 24.83 1.34
C THR A 49 -27.60 24.08 0.19
N LEU A 50 -27.58 22.74 0.21
CA LEU A 50 -26.84 21.91 -0.75
C LEU A 50 -27.21 22.20 -2.22
N SER A 51 -28.44 22.62 -2.50
CA SER A 51 -28.94 22.96 -3.85
C SER A 51 -28.83 24.44 -4.22
N LYS A 52 -28.42 25.31 -3.29
CA LYS A 52 -28.47 26.78 -3.45
C LYS A 52 -27.10 27.43 -3.70
N THR A 53 -26.01 26.69 -3.49
CA THR A 53 -24.63 27.19 -3.50
C THR A 53 -23.71 26.32 -4.36
N HIS A 54 -22.43 26.68 -4.46
CA HIS A 54 -21.44 25.88 -5.20
C HIS A 54 -21.37 24.45 -4.67
N LEU A 55 -21.66 23.47 -5.54
CA LEU A 55 -21.78 22.06 -5.17
C LEU A 55 -20.53 21.54 -4.45
N PHE A 56 -19.33 21.79 -5.00
CA PHE A 56 -18.07 21.32 -4.42
C PHE A 56 -17.79 21.89 -3.02
N ILE A 57 -18.03 23.18 -2.81
CA ILE A 57 -17.84 23.83 -1.50
C ILE A 57 -18.83 23.25 -0.50
N SER A 58 -20.10 23.15 -0.89
CA SER A 58 -21.20 22.72 -0.03
C SER A 58 -21.07 21.25 0.37
N THR A 59 -20.68 20.38 -0.57
CA THR A 59 -20.44 18.95 -0.28
C THR A 59 -19.20 18.76 0.59
N SER A 60 -18.13 19.53 0.37
CA SER A 60 -16.91 19.46 1.17
C SER A 60 -17.16 19.89 2.62
N LEU A 61 -17.86 21.01 2.83
CA LEU A 61 -18.24 21.47 4.17
C LEU A 61 -19.17 20.48 4.86
N LEU A 62 -20.21 19.98 4.16
CA LEU A 62 -21.11 18.96 4.70
C LEU A 62 -20.33 17.69 5.10
N LEU A 63 -19.40 17.21 4.28
CA LEU A 63 -18.56 16.06 4.60
C LEU A 63 -17.72 16.31 5.86
N SER A 64 -17.08 17.49 5.93
CA SER A 64 -16.28 17.92 7.08
C SER A 64 -17.11 17.92 8.37
N ASP A 65 -18.28 18.55 8.34
CA ASP A 65 -19.13 18.73 9.53
C ASP A 65 -19.83 17.45 9.96
N VAL A 66 -20.16 16.55 9.02
CA VAL A 66 -20.64 15.20 9.36
C VAL A 66 -19.55 14.41 10.08
N VAL A 67 -18.30 14.46 9.59
CA VAL A 67 -17.18 13.78 10.25
C VAL A 67 -16.94 14.37 11.64
N LEU A 68 -16.91 15.71 11.78
CA LEU A 68 -16.78 16.38 13.07
C LEU A 68 -17.92 16.02 14.02
N ALA A 69 -19.16 15.95 13.54
CA ALA A 69 -20.31 15.54 14.33
C ALA A 69 -20.15 14.10 14.86
N VAL A 70 -19.74 13.15 14.02
CA VAL A 70 -19.51 11.76 14.44
C VAL A 70 -18.40 11.67 15.49
N ILE A 71 -17.28 12.37 15.27
CA ILE A 71 -16.17 12.36 16.23
C ILE A 71 -16.58 13.03 17.54
N TRP A 72 -17.32 14.13 17.48
CA TRP A 72 -17.85 14.79 18.66
C TRP A 72 -18.79 13.86 19.43
N VAL A 73 -19.77 13.24 18.77
CA VAL A 73 -20.73 12.29 19.39
C VAL A 73 -19.99 11.16 20.09
N THR A 74 -19.02 10.53 19.42
CA THR A 74 -18.25 9.43 20.02
C THR A 74 -17.42 9.89 21.22
N SER A 75 -16.90 11.11 21.21
CA SER A 75 -16.17 11.70 22.35
C SER A 75 -17.07 11.94 23.57
N GLN A 76 -18.37 12.20 23.38
CA GLN A 76 -19.28 12.43 24.51
C GLN A 76 -19.45 11.16 25.37
N SER A 77 -19.19 9.98 24.82
CA SER A 77 -19.25 8.70 25.54
C SER A 77 -18.33 8.65 26.76
N PHE A 78 -17.15 9.29 26.71
CA PHE A 78 -16.24 9.40 27.86
C PHE A 78 -16.80 10.26 29.00
N ARG A 79 -17.76 11.14 28.70
CA ARG A 79 -18.27 12.16 29.62
C ARG A 79 -19.55 11.75 30.32
N ILE A 80 -20.14 10.60 29.95
CA ILE A 80 -21.42 10.13 30.47
C ILE A 80 -21.34 9.76 31.96
N ARG A 81 -20.24 9.17 32.40
CA ARG A 81 -20.08 8.70 33.79
C ARG A 81 -18.61 8.63 34.23
N PRO A 82 -17.83 9.72 34.26
CA PRO A 82 -16.43 9.64 34.68
C PRO A 82 -16.32 9.30 36.17
N ILE A 83 -15.41 8.38 36.56
CA ILE A 83 -15.19 7.99 37.96
C ILE A 83 -13.72 8.14 38.38
N TYR A 84 -13.49 8.54 39.62
CA TYR A 84 -12.16 8.56 40.24
C TYR A 84 -12.07 7.44 41.27
N ARG A 85 -10.96 6.72 41.28
CA ARG A 85 -10.70 5.64 42.23
C ARG A 85 -9.58 6.02 43.18
N LYS A 86 -9.67 5.49 44.40
CA LYS A 86 -8.64 5.59 45.44
C LYS A 86 -8.44 4.24 46.09
N GLU A 87 -7.20 3.80 46.15
CA GLU A 87 -6.76 2.55 46.77
C GLU A 87 -6.16 2.75 48.17
N PHE A 88 -6.23 1.72 49.00
CA PHE A 88 -5.79 1.73 50.40
C PHE A 88 -4.89 0.53 50.71
N PRO A 89 -3.66 0.46 50.15
CA PRO A 89 -2.75 -0.66 50.35
C PRO A 89 -2.34 -0.87 51.81
N GLN A 90 -2.43 0.16 52.66
CA GLN A 90 -2.12 0.08 54.09
C GLN A 90 -3.00 -0.92 54.87
N TYR A 91 -4.17 -1.30 54.33
CA TYR A 91 -5.05 -2.28 54.95
C TYR A 91 -4.67 -3.73 54.61
N ILE A 92 -3.67 -3.95 53.75
CA ILE A 92 -3.07 -5.25 53.49
C ILE A 92 -1.92 -5.43 54.50
N ASN A 93 -2.15 -6.18 55.58
CA ASN A 93 -1.11 -6.45 56.59
C ASN A 93 -0.03 -7.39 56.02
N LYS A 94 1.05 -6.79 55.49
CA LYS A 94 2.16 -7.49 54.83
C LYS A 94 2.80 -8.57 55.68
N GLU A 95 3.32 -8.22 56.85
CA GLU A 95 4.08 -9.12 57.73
C GLU A 95 3.32 -10.41 58.02
N SER A 96 2.00 -10.30 58.14
CA SER A 96 1.15 -11.44 58.47
C SER A 96 0.74 -12.26 57.24
N SER A 97 0.80 -11.71 56.02
CA SER A 97 0.15 -12.25 54.81
C SER A 97 1.05 -12.46 53.58
N GLU A 98 2.34 -12.12 53.66
CA GLU A 98 3.34 -12.27 52.58
C GLU A 98 3.37 -13.67 51.97
N ASN A 99 3.28 -14.72 52.79
CA ASN A 99 3.26 -16.11 52.30
C ASN A 99 2.07 -16.44 51.39
N GLU A 100 0.98 -15.67 51.49
CA GLU A 100 -0.27 -15.89 50.75
C GLU A 100 -0.37 -15.02 49.47
N PHE A 101 0.63 -14.16 49.24
CA PHE A 101 0.70 -13.26 48.08
C PHE A 101 0.81 -14.07 46.77
N PRO A 102 0.03 -13.72 45.73
CA PRO A 102 0.14 -14.35 44.42
C PRO A 102 1.48 -14.01 43.76
N ALA A 103 2.05 -14.96 43.01
CA ALA A 103 3.21 -14.70 42.17
C ALA A 103 2.88 -13.70 41.04
N ILE A 104 3.90 -12.99 40.56
CA ILE A 104 3.85 -11.98 39.50
C ILE A 104 4.96 -12.27 38.49
N ASP A 105 4.57 -12.46 37.22
CA ASP A 105 5.50 -12.47 36.09
C ASP A 105 5.54 -11.07 35.47
N VAL A 106 6.72 -10.48 35.31
CA VAL A 106 6.93 -9.19 34.66
C VAL A 106 7.53 -9.41 33.28
N PHE A 107 6.87 -8.92 32.24
CA PHE A 107 7.27 -9.07 30.84
C PHE A 107 7.81 -7.75 30.30
N VAL A 108 9.07 -7.75 29.89
CA VAL A 108 9.75 -6.62 29.27
C VAL A 108 10.09 -7.00 27.83
N CYS A 109 9.66 -6.21 26.84
CA CYS A 109 10.00 -6.45 25.43
C CYS A 109 11.01 -5.40 24.93
N THR A 110 12.00 -5.86 24.17
CA THR A 110 12.95 -5.02 23.41
C THR A 110 13.15 -5.63 22.03
N ALA A 111 13.54 -4.83 21.04
CA ALA A 111 13.65 -5.27 19.65
C ALA A 111 14.97 -4.93 18.96
N ASP A 112 15.70 -3.91 19.43
CA ASP A 112 16.91 -3.44 18.76
C ASP A 112 17.84 -2.69 19.74
N PRO A 113 19.06 -3.20 20.02
CA PRO A 113 19.94 -2.62 21.03
C PRO A 113 20.45 -1.21 20.68
N TYR A 114 20.39 -0.78 19.42
CA TYR A 114 20.84 0.56 19.02
C TYR A 114 19.72 1.59 19.08
N LYS A 115 18.48 1.16 18.86
CA LYS A 115 17.30 2.05 18.96
C LYS A 115 16.70 2.06 20.36
N GLU A 116 16.83 0.95 21.09
CA GLU A 116 16.37 0.72 22.45
C GLU A 116 17.58 0.25 23.27
N PRO A 117 18.42 1.18 23.77
CA PRO A 117 19.68 0.85 24.41
C PRO A 117 19.55 -0.17 25.54
N PRO A 118 20.46 -1.16 25.66
CA PRO A 118 20.42 -2.15 26.73
C PRO A 118 20.30 -1.54 28.13
N MET A 119 20.87 -0.35 28.36
CA MET A 119 20.74 0.35 29.64
C MET A 119 19.30 0.74 29.99
N ASN A 120 18.44 1.04 29.02
CA ASN A 120 17.01 1.29 29.28
C ASN A 120 16.34 0.00 29.76
N VAL A 121 16.63 -1.11 29.09
CA VAL A 121 16.14 -2.45 29.46
C VAL A 121 16.58 -2.80 30.89
N VAL A 122 17.86 -2.60 31.21
CA VAL A 122 18.44 -2.85 32.54
C VAL A 122 17.75 -2.01 33.61
N ASN A 123 17.59 -0.71 33.40
CA ASN A 123 16.92 0.17 34.36
C ASN A 123 15.47 -0.28 34.61
N THR A 124 14.74 -0.63 33.55
CA THR A 124 13.38 -1.16 33.66
C THR A 124 13.33 -2.47 34.45
N VAL A 125 14.21 -3.42 34.14
CA VAL A 125 14.29 -4.72 34.84
C VAL A 125 14.60 -4.54 36.32
N ILE A 126 15.63 -3.76 36.65
CA ILE A 126 16.04 -3.55 38.05
C ILE A 126 14.95 -2.85 38.85
N SER A 127 14.23 -1.88 38.23
CA SER A 127 13.11 -1.22 38.89
C SER A 127 11.95 -2.17 39.22
N ALA A 128 11.71 -3.17 38.37
CA ALA A 128 10.68 -4.19 38.60
C ALA A 128 11.13 -5.25 39.62
N MET A 129 12.42 -5.58 39.66
CA MET A 129 12.98 -6.45 40.71
C MET A 129 12.95 -5.80 42.09
N GLY A 130 12.93 -4.46 42.16
CA GLY A 130 12.85 -3.67 43.38
C GLY A 130 11.42 -3.42 43.88
N PHE A 131 10.43 -4.19 43.47
CA PHE A 131 9.10 -4.10 44.04
C PHE A 131 9.11 -4.44 45.53
N ASP A 132 8.27 -3.74 46.29
CA ASP A 132 7.99 -4.00 47.70
C ASP A 132 7.02 -5.19 47.80
N TYR A 133 7.57 -6.37 47.51
CA TYR A 133 6.89 -7.65 47.34
C TYR A 133 7.89 -8.79 47.62
N PRO A 134 7.45 -9.98 48.09
CA PRO A 134 8.36 -11.10 48.32
C PRO A 134 9.13 -11.47 47.05
N ALA A 135 10.47 -11.50 47.15
CA ALA A 135 11.35 -11.67 45.99
C ALA A 135 11.12 -13.00 45.26
N GLU A 136 10.82 -14.07 46.01
CA GLU A 136 10.50 -15.39 45.49
C GLU A 136 9.17 -15.45 44.73
N LYS A 137 8.32 -14.42 44.86
CA LYS A 137 7.04 -14.29 44.15
C LYS A 137 7.14 -13.42 42.89
N VAL A 138 8.28 -12.77 42.65
CA VAL A 138 8.50 -11.93 41.48
C VAL A 138 9.43 -12.66 40.50
N SER A 139 9.05 -12.70 39.22
CA SER A 139 9.89 -13.25 38.15
C SER A 139 9.87 -12.31 36.97
N VAL A 140 11.04 -11.86 36.52
CA VAL A 140 11.18 -10.92 35.40
C VAL A 140 11.67 -11.65 34.17
N TYR A 141 10.93 -11.50 33.08
CA TYR A 141 11.21 -12.08 31.77
C TYR A 141 11.47 -10.96 30.76
N VAL A 142 12.63 -11.02 30.11
CA VAL A 142 13.00 -10.08 29.05
C VAL A 142 12.94 -10.81 27.73
N SER A 143 12.04 -10.37 26.84
CA SER A 143 12.01 -10.83 25.45
C SER A 143 12.78 -9.88 24.55
N ASP A 144 13.85 -10.37 23.95
CA ASP A 144 14.64 -9.65 22.95
C ASP A 144 14.31 -10.18 21.54
N ASP A 145 13.51 -9.39 20.82
CA ASP A 145 13.13 -9.64 19.44
C ASP A 145 14.25 -9.30 18.44
N GLY A 146 15.29 -8.59 18.87
CA GLY A 146 16.52 -8.39 18.11
C GLY A 146 17.46 -9.60 18.19
N GLY A 147 17.34 -10.40 19.25
CA GLY A 147 18.24 -11.51 19.54
C GLY A 147 19.67 -11.05 19.74
N SER A 148 19.88 -9.97 20.52
CA SER A 148 21.20 -9.36 20.69
C SER A 148 21.93 -9.90 21.93
N ASP A 149 23.14 -10.37 21.69
CA ASP A 149 24.15 -10.64 22.72
C ASP A 149 24.46 -9.41 23.58
N LEU A 150 24.44 -8.20 23.01
CA LEU A 150 24.62 -6.93 23.74
C LEU A 150 23.53 -6.69 24.79
N THR A 151 22.27 -7.02 24.48
CA THR A 151 21.16 -6.94 25.44
C THR A 151 21.38 -7.94 26.58
N LEU A 152 21.73 -9.19 26.25
CA LEU A 152 22.01 -10.22 27.26
C LEU A 152 23.17 -9.80 28.17
N PHE A 153 24.24 -9.26 27.60
CA PHE A 153 25.37 -8.72 28.35
C PHE A 153 24.94 -7.61 29.31
N GLY A 154 24.17 -6.64 28.82
CA GLY A 154 23.60 -5.58 29.64
C GLY A 154 22.82 -6.11 30.85
N LEU A 155 21.98 -7.13 30.63
CA LEU A 155 21.22 -7.77 31.71
C LEU A 155 22.08 -8.52 32.72
N MET A 156 23.14 -9.20 32.28
CA MET A 156 24.09 -9.87 33.19
C MET A 156 24.83 -8.85 34.08
N GLU A 157 25.28 -7.73 33.51
CA GLU A 157 25.88 -6.64 34.28
C GLU A 157 24.86 -5.98 35.21
N GLY A 158 23.63 -5.80 34.73
CA GLY A 158 22.49 -5.33 35.53
C GLY A 158 22.19 -6.22 36.73
N ALA A 159 22.25 -7.54 36.56
CA ALA A 159 22.05 -8.51 37.64
C ALA A 159 23.15 -8.41 38.72
N LYS A 160 24.42 -8.25 38.32
CA LYS A 160 25.56 -8.03 39.24
C LYS A 160 25.35 -6.75 40.07
N PHE A 161 24.88 -5.67 39.43
CA PHE A 161 24.55 -4.43 40.12
C PHE A 161 23.33 -4.58 41.04
N ALA A 162 22.27 -5.27 40.59
CA ALA A 162 21.05 -5.50 41.36
C ALA A 162 21.33 -6.20 42.70
N ALA A 163 22.25 -7.18 42.74
CA ALA A 163 22.66 -7.87 43.96
C ALA A 163 23.23 -6.93 45.05
N HIS A 164 23.74 -5.76 44.67
CA HIS A 164 24.21 -4.72 45.60
C HIS A 164 23.14 -3.66 45.85
N TRP A 165 22.35 -3.33 44.82
CA TRP A 165 21.40 -2.22 44.82
C TRP A 165 20.09 -2.53 45.54
N LEU A 166 19.51 -3.72 45.33
CA LEU A 166 18.23 -4.11 45.93
C LEU A 166 18.28 -4.10 47.47
N PRO A 167 19.26 -4.74 48.15
CA PRO A 167 19.36 -4.67 49.61
C PRO A 167 19.63 -3.26 50.15
N PHE A 168 20.27 -2.40 49.35
CA PHE A 168 20.48 -1.01 49.72
C PHE A 168 19.17 -0.20 49.69
N CYS A 169 18.32 -0.44 48.67
CA CYS A 169 17.01 0.21 48.55
C CYS A 169 16.09 -0.11 49.72
N VAL A 170 16.08 -1.36 50.17
CA VAL A 170 15.23 -1.83 51.28
C VAL A 170 15.57 -1.13 52.60
N GLU A 171 16.85 -0.88 52.88
CA GLU A 171 17.29 -0.31 54.17
C GLU A 171 17.18 1.21 54.27
N ASN A 172 17.33 1.93 53.16
CA ASN A 172 17.57 3.38 53.19
C ASN A 172 16.36 4.23 52.80
N ASP A 173 15.19 3.62 52.55
CA ASP A 173 13.93 4.28 52.22
C ASP A 173 14.11 5.56 51.35
N VAL A 174 14.73 5.35 50.18
CA VAL A 174 14.98 6.23 49.00
C VAL A 174 16.34 6.99 48.85
N VAL A 175 16.80 7.01 47.58
CA VAL A 175 17.76 7.89 46.84
C VAL A 175 19.27 7.81 47.15
N GLN A 176 19.99 7.20 46.20
CA GLN A 176 21.42 7.33 45.84
C GLN A 176 22.41 7.72 46.96
N SER A 177 23.05 6.71 47.57
CA SER A 177 24.37 6.90 48.17
C SER A 177 25.45 7.10 47.09
N THR A 178 26.52 7.83 47.42
CA THR A 178 27.70 8.04 46.56
C THR A 178 28.35 6.73 46.10
N CYS A 179 28.32 5.69 46.94
CA CYS A 179 28.84 4.35 46.60
C CYS A 179 27.98 3.66 45.53
N SER A 180 26.64 3.70 45.66
CA SER A 180 25.73 3.12 44.66
C SER A 180 25.83 3.84 43.31
N LYS A 181 25.97 5.17 43.32
CA LYS A 181 26.15 5.97 42.10
C LYS A 181 27.42 5.58 41.35
N THR A 182 28.51 5.32 42.05
CA THR A 182 29.79 4.92 41.44
C THR A 182 29.69 3.54 40.78
N LEU A 183 29.03 2.58 41.43
CA LEU A 183 28.77 1.25 40.87
C LEU A 183 27.86 1.30 39.64
N TYR A 184 26.81 2.12 39.69
CA TYR A 184 25.90 2.31 38.56
C TYR A 184 26.61 2.91 37.35
N GLU A 185 27.36 4.00 37.54
CA GLU A 185 28.10 4.65 36.43
C GLU A 185 29.17 3.71 35.86
N SER A 186 29.85 2.93 36.71
CA SER A 186 30.82 1.93 36.25
C SER A 186 30.16 0.86 35.36
N MET A 187 29.02 0.30 35.79
CA MET A 187 28.24 -0.66 35.00
C MET A 187 27.76 -0.03 33.68
N LYS A 188 27.20 1.18 33.76
CA LYS A 188 26.68 1.91 32.60
C LYS A 188 27.75 2.13 31.54
N VAL A 189 28.94 2.61 31.94
CA VAL A 189 30.07 2.83 31.02
C VAL A 189 30.48 1.52 30.35
N ARG A 190 30.55 0.39 31.08
CA ARG A 190 30.86 -0.92 30.47
C ARG A 190 29.84 -1.31 29.41
N VAL A 191 28.55 -1.21 29.73
CA VAL A 191 27.47 -1.57 28.80
C VAL A 191 27.46 -0.65 27.58
N GLU A 192 27.58 0.67 27.77
CA GLU A 192 27.61 1.64 26.67
C GLU A 192 28.83 1.43 25.75
N ASN A 193 30.02 1.15 26.33
CA ASN A 193 31.23 0.83 25.56
C ASN A 193 31.06 -0.42 24.69
N VAL A 194 30.44 -1.49 25.22
CA VAL A 194 30.18 -2.73 24.48
C VAL A 194 29.19 -2.48 23.34
N VAL A 195 28.15 -1.67 23.59
CA VAL A 195 27.17 -1.30 22.56
C VAL A 195 27.80 -0.45 21.46
N GLU A 196 28.66 0.51 21.82
CA GLU A 196 29.38 1.36 20.86
C GLU A 196 30.36 0.55 20.00
N LYS A 197 31.08 -0.41 20.60
CA LYS A 197 31.97 -1.34 19.88
C LYS A 197 31.22 -2.37 19.04
N GLY A 198 29.98 -2.68 19.38
CA GLY A 198 29.15 -3.71 18.73
C GLY A 198 29.62 -5.15 18.98
N LYS A 199 30.50 -5.38 19.95
CA LYS A 199 31.01 -6.70 20.35
C LYS A 199 31.38 -6.74 21.83
N ILE A 200 31.33 -7.92 22.42
CA ILE A 200 31.73 -8.17 23.81
C ILE A 200 33.20 -8.60 23.81
N ASP A 201 34.04 -7.88 24.54
CA ASP A 201 35.46 -8.24 24.70
C ASP A 201 35.60 -9.37 25.74
N ASP A 202 36.52 -10.33 25.51
CA ASP A 202 36.74 -11.48 26.38
C ASP A 202 37.09 -11.09 27.83
N GLU A 203 37.60 -9.88 28.05
CA GLU A 203 37.89 -9.32 29.38
C GLU A 203 36.65 -9.22 30.29
N TYR A 204 35.45 -9.13 29.70
CA TYR A 204 34.20 -9.04 30.44
C TYR A 204 33.54 -10.41 30.71
N ILE A 205 34.02 -11.46 30.04
CA ILE A 205 33.49 -12.83 30.19
C ILE A 205 34.40 -13.57 31.15
N THR A 206 33.97 -13.68 32.41
CA THR A 206 34.84 -14.16 33.50
C THR A 206 34.51 -15.58 33.95
N LYS A 207 33.27 -16.03 33.71
CA LYS A 207 32.78 -17.35 34.15
C LYS A 207 32.57 -18.28 32.95
N GLU A 208 32.81 -19.57 33.17
CA GLU A 208 32.59 -20.60 32.15
C GLU A 208 31.12 -20.65 31.68
N ASP A 209 30.18 -20.39 32.59
CA ASP A 209 28.76 -20.33 32.24
C ASP A 209 28.40 -19.11 31.38
N GLU A 210 29.10 -17.98 31.54
CA GLU A 210 28.96 -16.80 30.67
C GLU A 210 29.48 -17.14 29.26
N HIS A 211 30.62 -17.82 29.14
CA HIS A 211 31.11 -18.32 27.84
C HIS A 211 30.11 -19.25 27.15
N LYS A 212 29.52 -20.21 27.88
CA LYS A 212 28.47 -21.09 27.34
C LYS A 212 27.24 -20.32 26.88
N ALA A 213 26.87 -19.24 27.56
CA ALA A 213 25.74 -18.40 27.17
C ALA A 213 26.02 -17.65 25.86
N PHE A 214 27.19 -17.04 25.70
CA PHE A 214 27.53 -16.25 24.51
C PHE A 214 27.90 -17.10 23.28
N ASN A 215 28.38 -18.34 23.46
CA ASN A 215 28.64 -19.28 22.36
C ASN A 215 27.39 -19.66 21.54
N LYS A 216 26.19 -19.25 21.96
CA LYS A 216 24.92 -19.44 21.22
C LYS A 216 24.85 -18.54 19.96
N TRP A 217 25.59 -17.44 19.92
CA TRP A 217 25.65 -16.51 18.78
C TRP A 217 26.72 -16.95 17.77
N THR A 218 26.35 -17.91 16.91
CA THR A 218 27.22 -18.41 15.82
C THR A 218 27.21 -17.49 14.60
N ASP A 219 28.13 -17.70 13.64
CA ASP A 219 28.18 -16.95 12.37
C ASP A 219 26.88 -16.99 11.54
N ARG A 220 26.01 -17.97 11.79
CA ARG A 220 24.71 -18.10 11.10
C ARG A 220 23.57 -17.37 11.82
N PHE A 221 23.80 -16.91 13.05
CA PHE A 221 22.80 -16.23 13.86
C PHE A 221 22.55 -14.84 13.27
N SER A 222 21.31 -14.57 12.87
CA SER A 222 20.92 -13.24 12.38
C SER A 222 19.60 -12.83 13.01
N ARG A 223 19.32 -11.53 13.09
CA ARG A 223 18.06 -11.01 13.64
C ARG A 223 16.79 -11.58 12.98
N GLN A 224 16.87 -12.02 11.73
CA GLN A 224 15.74 -12.59 10.98
C GLN A 224 15.73 -14.13 10.97
N ASP A 225 16.80 -14.78 11.40
CA ASP A 225 17.00 -16.22 11.28
C ASP A 225 17.94 -16.72 12.37
N HIS A 226 17.37 -17.28 13.43
CA HIS A 226 18.10 -17.81 14.58
C HIS A 226 17.23 -18.74 15.45
N PRO A 227 17.84 -19.72 16.15
CA PRO A 227 17.10 -20.59 17.06
C PRO A 227 16.65 -19.84 18.32
N THR A 228 15.74 -20.45 19.09
CA THR A 228 15.36 -19.97 20.42
C THR A 228 16.57 -19.92 21.35
N VAL A 229 16.77 -18.78 22.01
CA VAL A 229 17.74 -18.59 23.10
C VAL A 229 16.99 -18.32 24.39
N ILE A 230 17.15 -19.20 25.39
CA ILE A 230 16.68 -18.96 26.75
C ILE A 230 17.90 -18.99 27.67
N GLN A 231 17.99 -18.00 28.55
CA GLN A 231 19.03 -17.91 29.56
C GLN A 231 18.43 -17.47 30.89
N VAL A 232 18.52 -18.33 31.92
CA VAL A 232 18.23 -17.94 33.30
C VAL A 232 19.47 -17.22 33.83
N ILE A 233 19.33 -15.93 34.12
CA ILE A 233 20.41 -15.06 34.62
C ILE A 233 20.44 -15.09 36.16
N LEU A 234 19.26 -15.10 36.78
CA LEU A 234 19.08 -15.27 38.23
C LEU A 234 17.99 -16.31 38.50
N ASP A 235 18.27 -17.25 39.40
CA ASP A 235 17.37 -18.28 39.91
C ASP A 235 17.16 -18.10 41.42
N ASN A 236 15.93 -17.83 41.84
CA ASN A 236 15.56 -17.54 43.21
C ASN A 236 15.86 -18.71 44.19
N ASN A 237 16.08 -19.93 43.69
CA ASN A 237 16.47 -21.06 44.53
C ASN A 237 17.96 -21.09 44.84
N LYS A 238 18.77 -20.32 44.10
CA LYS A 238 20.24 -20.37 44.13
C LYS A 238 20.86 -19.01 44.45
N ASP A 239 20.43 -17.98 43.73
CA ASP A 239 21.06 -16.67 43.73
C ASP A 239 20.55 -15.80 44.88
N LYS A 240 21.51 -15.21 45.59
CA LYS A 240 21.28 -14.35 46.75
C LYS A 240 22.01 -13.03 46.58
N ASP A 241 21.46 -11.99 47.19
CA ASP A 241 22.11 -10.68 47.25
C ASP A 241 23.34 -10.70 48.17
N ILE A 242 24.07 -9.59 48.24
CA ILE A 242 25.29 -9.49 49.09
C ILE A 242 25.03 -9.65 50.60
N LYS A 243 23.76 -9.63 51.04
CA LYS A 243 23.33 -9.86 52.42
C LYS A 243 22.73 -11.25 52.65
N GLY A 244 22.65 -12.07 51.61
CA GLY A 244 22.12 -13.42 51.68
C GLY A 244 20.60 -13.52 51.51
N HIS A 245 19.91 -12.44 51.13
CA HIS A 245 18.48 -12.50 50.79
C HIS A 245 18.28 -13.06 49.38
N ILE A 246 17.13 -13.70 49.16
CA ILE A 246 16.75 -14.27 47.87
C ILE A 246 16.55 -13.16 46.85
N MET A 247 17.02 -13.37 45.62
CA MET A 247 16.77 -12.48 44.49
C MET A 247 15.61 -12.98 43.61
N PRO A 248 14.83 -12.07 42.99
CA PRO A 248 13.83 -12.45 41.98
C PRO A 248 14.45 -13.19 40.79
N ASN A 249 13.68 -14.07 40.15
CA ASN A 249 14.12 -14.71 38.91
C ASN A 249 14.32 -13.66 37.82
N LEU A 250 15.38 -13.81 37.02
CA LEU A 250 15.60 -13.02 35.81
C LEU A 250 15.89 -13.94 34.64
N VAL A 251 15.04 -13.93 33.62
CA VAL A 251 15.12 -14.82 32.47
C VAL A 251 15.16 -14.01 31.18
N TYR A 252 16.21 -14.20 30.39
CA TYR A 252 16.34 -13.67 29.03
C TYR A 252 15.81 -14.68 28.02
N ILE A 253 15.01 -14.18 27.07
CA ILE A 253 14.39 -14.98 26.01
C ILE A 253 14.55 -14.25 24.69
N SER A 254 15.12 -14.93 23.70
CA SER A 254 14.96 -14.60 22.30
C SER A 254 14.24 -15.77 21.63
N ARG A 255 13.04 -15.51 21.10
CA ARG A 255 12.23 -16.53 20.42
C ARG A 255 12.88 -16.94 19.10
N GLU A 256 12.60 -18.15 18.63
CA GLU A 256 13.05 -18.56 17.31
C GLU A 256 12.51 -17.62 16.22
N LYS A 257 13.38 -17.23 15.30
CA LYS A 257 13.02 -16.48 14.09
C LYS A 257 13.47 -17.25 12.87
N SER A 258 12.63 -17.21 11.84
CA SER A 258 12.91 -17.79 10.54
C SER A 258 12.35 -16.90 9.45
N LYS A 259 13.07 -16.78 8.33
CA LYS A 259 12.67 -15.96 7.17
C LYS A 259 11.35 -16.41 6.53
N THR A 260 10.92 -17.64 6.79
CA THR A 260 9.69 -18.23 6.22
C THR A 260 8.47 -18.07 7.11
N SER A 261 8.64 -17.63 8.37
CA SER A 261 7.57 -17.58 9.37
C SER A 261 7.25 -16.14 9.76
N ASN A 262 5.96 -15.78 9.79
CA ASN A 262 5.53 -14.48 10.29
C ASN A 262 5.60 -14.46 11.82
N HIS A 263 6.16 -13.40 12.39
CA HIS A 263 6.45 -13.31 13.83
C HIS A 263 5.55 -12.33 14.59
N ASN A 264 4.66 -11.57 13.93
CA ASN A 264 3.66 -10.71 14.60
C ASN A 264 4.24 -9.69 15.62
N PHE A 265 5.47 -9.21 15.40
CA PHE A 265 6.14 -8.17 16.22
C PHE A 265 6.00 -8.39 17.75
N LYS A 266 5.66 -7.34 18.51
CA LYS A 266 5.52 -7.36 19.97
C LYS A 266 4.40 -8.30 20.45
N ALA A 267 3.30 -8.41 19.70
CA ALA A 267 2.20 -9.32 20.03
C ALA A 267 2.69 -10.78 20.13
N GLY A 268 3.48 -11.21 19.15
CA GLY A 268 4.06 -12.55 19.16
C GLY A 268 5.13 -12.74 20.24
N ALA A 269 5.92 -11.70 20.54
CA ALA A 269 6.90 -11.75 21.63
C ALA A 269 6.21 -11.95 22.99
N LEU A 270 5.15 -11.18 23.26
CA LEU A 270 4.32 -11.33 24.47
C LEU A 270 3.65 -12.72 24.53
N ASN A 271 3.17 -13.25 23.40
CA ASN A 271 2.60 -14.60 23.38
C ASN A 271 3.61 -15.69 23.70
N VAL A 272 4.85 -15.58 23.19
CA VAL A 272 5.95 -16.46 23.59
C VAL A 272 6.23 -16.32 25.09
N LEU A 273 6.29 -15.10 25.63
CA LEU A 273 6.47 -14.89 27.07
C LEU A 273 5.36 -15.53 27.90
N ILE A 274 4.08 -15.41 27.49
CA ILE A 274 2.96 -16.04 28.19
C ILE A 274 3.15 -17.56 28.23
N ARG A 275 3.59 -18.18 27.13
CA ARG A 275 3.81 -19.64 27.05
C ARG A 275 5.03 -20.08 27.85
N VAL A 276 6.18 -19.45 27.67
CA VAL A 276 7.43 -19.80 28.35
C VAL A 276 7.31 -19.62 29.87
N SER A 277 6.73 -18.51 30.32
CA SER A 277 6.49 -18.33 31.76
C SER A 277 5.53 -19.37 32.33
N ALA A 278 4.54 -19.86 31.55
CA ALA A 278 3.64 -20.92 32.01
C ALA A 278 4.37 -22.25 32.29
N THR A 279 5.49 -22.52 31.59
CA THR A 279 6.28 -23.73 31.84
C THR A 279 7.24 -23.59 33.03
N MET A 280 7.57 -22.35 33.41
CA MET A 280 8.58 -22.04 34.43
C MET A 280 8.00 -21.65 35.79
N THR A 281 7.13 -20.62 35.83
CA THR A 281 6.61 -20.03 37.08
C THR A 281 5.09 -20.03 37.13
N ASN A 282 4.43 -19.94 35.97
CA ASN A 282 3.00 -19.85 35.76
C ASN A 282 2.28 -18.88 36.69
N ALA A 283 2.82 -17.66 36.86
CA ALA A 283 2.26 -16.71 37.82
C ALA A 283 0.83 -16.28 37.42
N PRO A 284 -0.12 -16.18 38.36
CA PRO A 284 -1.50 -15.80 38.05
C PRO A 284 -1.65 -14.33 37.62
N ILE A 285 -0.65 -13.49 37.90
CA ILE A 285 -0.61 -12.07 37.54
C ILE A 285 0.55 -11.86 36.57
N ILE A 286 0.28 -11.13 35.48
CA ILE A 286 1.27 -10.76 34.47
C ILE A 286 1.31 -9.24 34.38
N LEU A 287 2.48 -8.64 34.56
CA LEU A 287 2.72 -7.22 34.29
C LEU A 287 3.40 -7.08 32.92
N THR A 288 2.86 -6.26 32.02
CA THR A 288 3.55 -5.91 30.77
C THR A 288 4.21 -4.54 30.86
N LEU A 289 5.47 -4.46 30.45
CA LEU A 289 6.28 -3.25 30.39
C LEU A 289 7.01 -3.14 29.04
N ASP A 290 7.13 -1.93 28.53
CA ASP A 290 8.08 -1.60 27.48
C ASP A 290 9.49 -1.44 28.07
N CYS A 291 10.53 -1.63 27.24
CA CYS A 291 11.92 -1.53 27.66
C CYS A 291 12.32 -0.18 28.26
N ASP A 292 11.57 0.88 27.95
CA ASP A 292 11.77 2.24 28.46
C ASP A 292 10.82 2.61 29.61
N THR A 293 9.96 1.69 30.08
CA THR A 293 8.99 1.96 31.15
C THR A 293 9.43 1.35 32.49
N TYR A 294 10.13 2.15 33.31
CA TYR A 294 10.57 1.72 34.63
C TYR A 294 9.52 2.01 35.72
N SER A 295 9.53 1.21 36.79
CA SER A 295 8.69 1.44 37.95
C SER A 295 9.28 2.52 38.86
N ASN A 296 8.41 3.38 39.37
CA ASN A 296 8.75 4.50 40.25
C ASN A 296 8.14 4.37 41.65
N ASP A 297 7.11 3.54 41.82
CA ASP A 297 6.51 3.24 43.12
C ASP A 297 6.68 1.75 43.44
N PRO A 298 7.57 1.36 44.37
CA PRO A 298 7.77 -0.04 44.70
C PRO A 298 6.51 -0.69 45.30
N GLN A 299 5.58 0.11 45.84
CA GLN A 299 4.29 -0.38 46.37
C GLN A 299 3.23 -0.65 45.29
N THR A 300 3.55 -0.47 44.01
CA THR A 300 2.61 -0.67 42.90
C THR A 300 1.89 -2.03 42.93
N PRO A 301 2.56 -3.17 43.19
CA PRO A 301 1.87 -4.47 43.30
C PRO A 301 0.82 -4.53 44.41
N LEU A 302 1.06 -3.85 45.54
CA LEU A 302 0.10 -3.81 46.66
C LEU A 302 -1.17 -3.05 46.28
N ARG A 303 -1.02 -1.94 45.54
CA ARG A 303 -2.15 -1.19 44.97
C ARG A 303 -2.99 -2.05 44.03
N VAL A 304 -2.34 -2.90 43.24
CA VAL A 304 -3.00 -3.86 42.35
C VAL A 304 -3.77 -4.92 43.15
N LEU A 305 -3.20 -5.41 44.26
CA LEU A 305 -3.86 -6.35 45.14
C LEU A 305 -5.17 -5.79 45.73
N CYS A 306 -5.25 -4.49 46.03
CA CYS A 306 -6.49 -3.85 46.50
C CYS A 306 -7.69 -4.14 45.58
N TYR A 307 -7.47 -4.21 44.26
CA TYR A 307 -8.52 -4.52 43.28
C TYR A 307 -8.66 -6.03 43.03
N LEU A 308 -7.55 -6.78 42.98
CA LEU A 308 -7.60 -8.23 42.71
C LEU A 308 -8.23 -9.04 43.86
N LEU A 309 -8.16 -8.53 45.08
CA LEU A 309 -8.71 -9.16 46.29
C LEU A 309 -10.19 -8.84 46.52
N ASP A 310 -10.75 -7.87 45.79
CA ASP A 310 -12.19 -7.56 45.85
C ASP A 310 -13.02 -8.68 45.23
N SER A 311 -13.84 -9.33 46.06
CA SER A 311 -14.73 -10.43 45.67
C SER A 311 -15.80 -10.01 44.66
N LYS A 312 -16.21 -8.73 44.65
CA LYS A 312 -17.24 -8.22 43.72
C LYS A 312 -16.69 -8.09 42.29
N LEU A 313 -15.38 -7.92 42.15
CA LEU A 313 -14.70 -7.73 40.86
C LEU A 313 -14.13 -9.04 40.31
N GLU A 314 -14.07 -10.08 41.16
CA GLU A 314 -13.30 -11.29 40.93
C GLU A 314 -13.63 -12.03 39.62
N SER A 315 -14.90 -12.24 39.29
CA SER A 315 -15.27 -13.11 38.16
C SER A 315 -15.09 -12.46 36.78
N LYS A 316 -14.91 -11.14 36.73
CA LYS A 316 -14.88 -10.39 35.45
C LYS A 316 -13.69 -9.45 35.30
N LEU A 317 -12.87 -9.23 36.32
CA LEU A 317 -11.68 -8.37 36.21
C LEU A 317 -10.60 -9.07 35.37
N GLY A 318 -10.31 -8.52 34.20
CA GLY A 318 -9.28 -9.01 33.29
C GLY A 318 -7.93 -8.35 33.53
N TYR A 319 -7.90 -7.02 33.62
CA TYR A 319 -6.67 -6.26 33.79
C TYR A 319 -6.83 -4.93 34.52
N ILE A 320 -5.73 -4.40 35.05
CA ILE A 320 -5.63 -3.10 35.73
C ILE A 320 -4.57 -2.28 34.99
N GLN A 321 -4.98 -1.16 34.41
CA GLN A 321 -4.12 -0.27 33.62
C GLN A 321 -3.71 0.94 34.47
N PHE A 322 -2.43 1.29 34.43
CA PHE A 322 -1.93 2.55 34.96
C PHE A 322 -1.77 3.59 33.83
N PRO A 323 -2.01 4.89 34.06
CA PRO A 323 -1.71 5.92 33.09
C PRO A 323 -0.22 5.93 32.73
N GLN A 324 0.10 6.03 31.43
CA GLN A 324 1.47 6.29 31.02
C GLN A 324 1.87 7.72 31.36
N ARG A 325 3.06 7.86 31.95
CA ARG A 325 3.69 9.14 32.26
C ARG A 325 5.11 9.09 31.74
N PHE A 326 5.61 10.21 31.22
CA PHE A 326 6.93 10.24 30.60
C PHE A 326 7.89 11.18 31.34
N TYR A 327 9.15 10.78 31.41
CA TYR A 327 10.23 11.64 31.89
C TYR A 327 10.70 12.59 30.79
N GLY A 328 11.39 13.67 31.18
CA GLY A 328 12.07 14.55 30.21
C GLY A 328 11.17 15.44 29.35
N ILE A 329 9.84 15.42 29.56
CA ILE A 329 8.91 16.35 28.91
C ILE A 329 9.28 17.78 29.30
N ASN A 330 9.42 18.67 28.31
CA ASN A 330 9.74 20.06 28.60
C ASN A 330 8.58 20.79 29.32
N LYS A 331 8.87 21.95 29.92
CA LYS A 331 7.93 22.68 30.79
C LYS A 331 6.54 22.91 30.17
N ASN A 332 6.50 23.19 28.87
CA ASN A 332 5.28 23.56 28.16
C ASN A 332 4.69 22.42 27.32
N ASP A 333 5.27 21.21 27.38
CA ASP A 333 4.94 20.07 26.54
C ASP A 333 4.79 20.41 25.05
N THR A 334 5.86 20.91 24.44
CA THR A 334 5.86 21.45 23.06
C THR A 334 5.25 20.49 22.03
N TYR A 335 5.48 19.19 22.17
CA TYR A 335 4.98 18.15 21.24
C TYR A 335 3.75 17.38 21.74
N ALA A 336 3.15 17.84 22.86
CA ALA A 336 2.01 17.19 23.50
C ALA A 336 2.27 15.68 23.75
N CYS A 337 3.46 15.41 24.29
CA CYS A 337 3.98 14.09 24.61
C CYS A 337 3.28 13.46 25.83
N GLU A 338 2.61 14.26 26.68
CA GLU A 338 1.79 13.69 27.76
C GLU A 338 0.60 12.88 27.20
N VAL A 339 0.17 13.14 25.95
CA VAL A 339 -1.02 12.57 25.30
C VAL A 339 -2.20 12.51 26.29
N LYS A 340 -2.40 13.62 27.00
CA LYS A 340 -3.20 13.70 28.24
C LYS A 340 -4.64 13.18 28.08
N ARG A 341 -5.24 13.38 26.89
CA ARG A 341 -6.57 12.86 26.59
C ARG A 341 -6.63 11.33 26.66
N LEU A 342 -5.70 10.63 26.03
CA LEU A 342 -5.68 9.16 25.98
C LEU A 342 -5.43 8.56 27.37
N PHE A 343 -4.39 9.01 28.05
CA PHE A 343 -3.92 8.34 29.28
C PHE A 343 -4.62 8.79 30.56
N PHE A 344 -5.26 9.97 30.57
CA PHE A 344 -5.93 10.51 31.77
C PHE A 344 -7.41 10.78 31.51
N ILE A 345 -7.72 11.81 30.72
CA ILE A 345 -9.09 12.37 30.64
C ILE A 345 -10.08 11.32 30.15
N ASN A 346 -9.80 10.67 29.01
CA ASN A 346 -10.69 9.67 28.44
C ASN A 346 -10.65 8.36 29.22
N ALA A 347 -9.49 7.98 29.78
CA ALA A 347 -9.35 6.77 30.59
C ALA A 347 -10.25 6.82 31.83
N ILE A 348 -10.37 7.98 32.50
CA ILE A 348 -11.29 8.22 33.62
C ILE A 348 -12.76 8.03 33.18
N GLY A 349 -13.09 8.47 31.97
CA GLY A 349 -14.40 8.25 31.36
C GLY A 349 -14.72 6.77 31.10
N MET A 350 -13.77 6.04 30.52
CA MET A 350 -13.91 4.61 30.24
C MET A 350 -13.98 3.77 31.52
N ASP A 351 -13.26 4.15 32.57
CA ASP A 351 -13.27 3.45 33.86
C ASP A 351 -14.65 3.48 34.53
N GLY A 352 -15.43 4.52 34.25
CA GLY A 352 -16.82 4.63 34.67
C GLY A 352 -17.80 3.68 33.98
N LEU A 353 -17.36 3.03 32.90
CA LEU A 353 -18.12 2.08 32.10
C LEU A 353 -17.64 0.65 32.39
N SER A 354 -16.71 0.15 31.57
CA SER A 354 -16.17 -1.21 31.66
C SER A 354 -14.66 -1.24 31.93
N GLY A 355 -14.01 -0.08 32.10
CA GLY A 355 -12.57 0.03 32.29
C GLY A 355 -11.83 0.66 31.11
N PRO A 356 -10.63 1.23 31.32
CA PRO A 356 -9.81 1.79 30.24
C PRO A 356 -9.36 0.73 29.23
N ASN A 357 -8.92 1.16 28.05
CA ASN A 357 -8.25 0.26 27.10
C ASN A 357 -6.83 -0.10 27.58
N TYR A 358 -6.32 -1.23 27.07
CA TYR A 358 -4.90 -1.57 27.20
C TYR A 358 -4.07 -0.69 26.26
N VAL A 359 -2.98 -0.11 26.78
CA VAL A 359 -2.08 0.81 26.05
C VAL A 359 -0.63 0.31 25.99
N GLY A 360 -0.40 -1.00 26.11
CA GLY A 360 0.88 -1.62 25.75
C GLY A 360 1.92 -1.75 26.87
N THR A 361 1.81 -0.96 27.95
CA THR A 361 2.75 -0.96 29.08
C THR A 361 2.03 -0.55 30.38
N GLY A 362 2.63 -0.85 31.53
CA GLY A 362 2.09 -0.49 32.86
C GLY A 362 0.75 -1.16 33.17
N CYS A 363 0.54 -2.39 32.69
CA CYS A 363 -0.74 -3.09 32.80
C CYS A 363 -0.57 -4.45 33.48
N PHE A 364 -1.36 -4.68 34.53
CA PHE A 364 -1.42 -5.94 35.26
C PHE A 364 -2.61 -6.76 34.78
N PHE A 365 -2.34 -7.87 34.10
CA PHE A 365 -3.34 -8.84 33.65
C PHE A 365 -3.50 -9.96 34.66
N ARG A 366 -4.71 -10.48 34.78
CA ARG A 366 -4.90 -11.86 35.24
C ARG A 366 -4.54 -12.80 34.10
N ARG A 367 -3.62 -13.75 34.33
CA ARG A 367 -3.20 -14.73 33.32
C ARG A 367 -4.39 -15.41 32.63
N ARG A 368 -5.43 -15.73 33.40
CA ARG A 368 -6.69 -16.32 32.90
C ARG A 368 -7.36 -15.53 31.76
N ALA A 369 -7.18 -14.20 31.70
CA ALA A 369 -7.77 -13.37 30.66
C ALA A 369 -7.22 -13.70 29.25
N PHE A 370 -6.02 -14.27 29.17
CA PHE A 370 -5.43 -14.69 27.89
C PHE A 370 -5.98 -16.02 27.37
N PHE A 371 -6.85 -16.72 28.11
CA PHE A 371 -7.38 -18.04 27.76
C PHE A 371 -8.90 -17.99 27.47
N GLY A 372 -9.35 -16.95 26.77
CA GLY A 372 -10.75 -16.73 26.38
C GLY A 372 -11.57 -15.92 27.38
N GLY A 373 -12.87 -15.80 27.11
CA GLY A 373 -13.80 -15.00 27.92
C GLY A 373 -13.94 -15.47 29.37
N PRO A 374 -14.45 -14.63 30.29
CA PRO A 374 -14.55 -14.96 31.71
C PRO A 374 -15.42 -16.18 31.99
N LEU A 375 -16.47 -16.41 31.19
CA LEU A 375 -17.37 -17.56 31.30
C LEU A 375 -16.93 -18.77 30.44
N ASN A 376 -16.04 -18.56 29.47
CA ASN A 376 -15.66 -19.57 28.48
C ASN A 376 -14.13 -19.73 28.45
N LEU A 377 -13.62 -20.72 29.18
CA LEU A 377 -12.20 -21.06 29.18
C LEU A 377 -11.86 -21.82 27.89
N VAL A 378 -10.83 -21.35 27.18
CA VAL A 378 -10.21 -22.08 26.08
C VAL A 378 -8.97 -22.78 26.62
N LEU A 379 -8.92 -24.10 26.49
CA LEU A 379 -7.78 -24.90 26.94
C LEU A 379 -6.66 -24.82 25.90
N PRO A 380 -5.40 -24.62 26.34
CA PRO A 380 -4.24 -24.74 25.45
C PRO A 380 -4.03 -26.19 25.02
N GLU A 381 -3.22 -26.36 23.98
CA GLU A 381 -2.89 -27.64 23.38
C GLU A 381 -2.13 -28.56 24.36
N MET A 382 -1.37 -27.96 25.28
CA MET A 382 -0.61 -28.64 26.33
C MET A 382 -1.15 -28.27 27.71
N ALA A 383 -1.41 -29.26 28.57
CA ALA A 383 -2.01 -29.03 29.89
C ALA A 383 -1.12 -28.17 30.81
N GLU A 384 0.19 -28.27 30.63
CA GLU A 384 1.24 -27.52 31.33
C GLU A 384 1.13 -26.00 31.10
N LEU A 385 0.56 -25.59 29.95
CA LEU A 385 0.36 -24.18 29.63
C LEU A 385 -0.95 -23.61 30.21
N GLY A 386 -1.76 -24.44 30.86
CA GLY A 386 -3.03 -24.03 31.45
C GLY A 386 -2.84 -22.97 32.55
N PRO A 387 -3.73 -21.96 32.66
CA PRO A 387 -3.58 -20.88 33.65
C PRO A 387 -3.72 -21.35 35.11
N ASN A 388 -4.16 -22.59 35.34
CA ASN A 388 -4.32 -23.20 36.66
C ASN A 388 -3.30 -24.32 36.93
N HIS A 389 -2.38 -24.59 36.00
CA HIS A 389 -1.33 -25.59 36.18
C HIS A 389 -0.33 -25.14 37.26
N VAL A 390 0.15 -26.06 38.09
CA VAL A 390 1.13 -25.76 39.14
C VAL A 390 2.48 -26.33 38.70
N VAL A 391 3.47 -25.46 38.56
CA VAL A 391 4.85 -25.86 38.23
C VAL A 391 5.55 -26.31 39.51
N SER A 392 5.99 -27.56 39.56
CA SER A 392 6.67 -28.16 40.73
C SER A 392 8.19 -28.25 40.59
N ASN A 393 8.71 -28.24 39.37
CA ASN A 393 10.12 -28.38 39.08
C ASN A 393 10.85 -27.02 39.07
N SER A 394 12.16 -27.01 39.35
CA SER A 394 12.99 -25.82 39.20
C SER A 394 12.99 -25.33 37.74
N ILE A 395 13.05 -24.00 37.55
CA ILE A 395 13.08 -23.34 36.24
C ILE A 395 14.27 -23.77 35.37
N GLN A 396 15.36 -24.24 35.98
CA GLN A 396 16.54 -24.75 35.27
C GLN A 396 16.52 -26.27 35.05
N SER A 397 15.47 -26.97 35.50
CA SER A 397 15.36 -28.41 35.26
C SER A 397 15.28 -28.69 33.76
N LYS A 398 15.91 -29.79 33.32
CA LYS A 398 15.97 -30.16 31.90
C LYS A 398 14.59 -30.24 31.26
N GLN A 399 13.61 -30.83 31.96
CA GLN A 399 12.23 -30.92 31.47
C GLN A 399 11.58 -29.55 31.24
N VAL A 400 11.74 -28.61 32.17
CA VAL A 400 11.18 -27.25 32.06
C VAL A 400 11.86 -26.48 30.93
N MET A 401 13.20 -26.58 30.82
CA MET A 401 13.97 -25.91 29.77
C MET A 401 13.65 -26.46 28.37
N ASP A 402 13.59 -27.78 28.20
CA ASP A 402 13.26 -28.42 26.93
C ASP A 402 11.85 -28.00 26.47
N LEU A 403 10.88 -27.97 27.40
CA LEU A 403 9.51 -27.52 27.13
C LEU A 403 9.46 -26.02 26.79
N ALA A 404 10.18 -25.18 27.53
CA ALA A 404 10.27 -23.74 27.27
C ALA A 404 10.84 -23.45 25.87
N HIS A 405 11.88 -24.17 25.46
CA HIS A 405 12.44 -24.06 24.11
C HIS A 405 11.43 -24.48 23.04
N CYS A 406 10.67 -25.55 23.28
CA CYS A 406 9.63 -26.03 22.35
C CYS A 406 8.52 -24.99 22.13
N VAL A 407 7.97 -24.41 23.20
CA VAL A 407 6.84 -23.46 23.12
C VAL A 407 7.24 -22.07 22.62
N ALA A 408 8.54 -21.78 22.58
CA ALA A 408 9.13 -20.56 22.01
C ALA A 408 9.49 -20.68 20.51
N SER A 409 9.28 -21.86 19.90
CA SER A 409 9.56 -22.10 18.48
C SER A 409 8.64 -21.28 17.55
N CYS A 410 9.14 -20.95 16.36
CA CYS A 410 8.42 -20.10 15.41
C CYS A 410 7.20 -20.81 14.80
N ASN A 411 7.22 -22.15 14.79
CA ASN A 411 6.15 -22.98 14.25
C ASN A 411 5.09 -23.36 15.28
N TYR A 412 5.29 -23.05 16.57
CA TYR A 412 4.38 -23.49 17.63
C TYR A 412 2.94 -23.02 17.40
N GLU A 413 2.77 -21.79 16.89
CA GLU A 413 1.46 -21.18 16.73
C GLU A 413 0.69 -21.69 15.51
N ASN A 414 1.34 -22.47 14.63
CA ASN A 414 0.73 -23.03 13.44
C ASN A 414 -0.43 -23.97 13.84
N ASN A 415 -1.63 -23.70 13.32
CA ASN A 415 -2.86 -24.45 13.61
C ASN A 415 -3.34 -24.40 15.08
N THR A 416 -2.84 -23.44 15.87
CA THR A 416 -3.31 -23.21 17.26
C THR A 416 -4.34 -22.08 17.32
N GLN A 417 -4.90 -21.84 18.51
CA GLN A 417 -5.78 -20.68 18.75
C GLN A 417 -5.04 -19.43 19.27
N TRP A 418 -3.71 -19.49 19.40
CA TRP A 418 -2.88 -18.35 19.81
C TRP A 418 -2.97 -17.20 18.82
N GLY A 419 -2.99 -15.96 19.32
CA GLY A 419 -3.17 -14.76 18.50
C GLY A 419 -4.60 -14.49 18.07
N HIS A 420 -5.48 -15.50 18.03
CA HIS A 420 -6.86 -15.35 17.56
C HIS A 420 -7.89 -15.38 18.70
N LYS A 421 -7.84 -16.41 19.56
CA LYS A 421 -8.70 -16.57 20.75
C LYS A 421 -7.91 -16.69 22.05
N MET A 422 -6.63 -17.01 22.00
CA MET A 422 -5.73 -17.07 23.16
C MET A 422 -4.57 -16.07 23.01
N GLY A 423 -4.01 -15.62 24.12
CA GLY A 423 -2.92 -14.65 24.16
C GLY A 423 -3.30 -13.24 23.74
N VAL A 424 -2.28 -12.42 23.48
CA VAL A 424 -2.37 -11.13 22.80
C VAL A 424 -2.89 -11.32 21.38
N ARG A 425 -3.82 -10.48 20.94
CA ARG A 425 -4.58 -10.65 19.69
C ARG A 425 -3.83 -10.09 18.49
N TYR A 426 -3.75 -10.85 17.41
CA TYR A 426 -3.15 -10.47 16.13
C TYR A 426 -4.17 -9.81 15.19
N GLY A 427 -3.68 -9.00 14.26
CA GLY A 427 -4.48 -8.44 13.16
C GLY A 427 -4.49 -6.91 13.07
N SER A 428 -3.74 -6.21 13.93
CA SER A 428 -3.55 -4.76 13.85
C SER A 428 -2.14 -4.37 14.30
N LEU A 429 -1.61 -3.27 13.78
CA LEU A 429 -0.38 -2.63 14.26
C LEU A 429 -0.51 -2.01 15.67
N VAL A 430 -1.72 -1.88 16.21
CA VAL A 430 -1.99 -1.49 17.60
C VAL A 430 -2.52 -2.71 18.37
N GLU A 431 -1.67 -3.72 18.54
CA GLU A 431 -2.05 -4.98 19.17
C GLU A 431 -2.55 -4.80 20.61
N ASP A 432 -2.07 -3.76 21.28
CA ASP A 432 -2.44 -3.39 22.63
C ASP A 432 -3.90 -2.93 22.72
N PHE A 433 -4.24 -1.88 21.98
CA PHE A 433 -5.61 -1.37 21.85
C PHE A 433 -6.55 -2.48 21.40
N TYR A 434 -6.14 -3.24 20.38
CA TYR A 434 -6.94 -4.32 19.82
C TYR A 434 -7.15 -5.47 20.81
N THR A 435 -6.13 -5.87 21.58
CA THR A 435 -6.26 -6.91 22.62
C THR A 435 -7.17 -6.44 23.74
N GLY A 436 -6.97 -5.24 24.27
CA GLY A 436 -7.82 -4.68 25.33
C GLY A 436 -9.29 -4.60 24.91
N TYR A 437 -9.53 -4.13 23.69
CA TYR A 437 -10.86 -4.08 23.06
C TYR A 437 -11.50 -5.47 22.95
N ARG A 438 -10.76 -6.45 22.41
CA ARG A 438 -11.25 -7.82 22.21
C ARG A 438 -11.58 -8.51 23.53
N LEU A 439 -10.73 -8.36 24.55
CA LEU A 439 -11.00 -8.90 25.89
C LEU A 439 -12.28 -8.32 26.49
N GLN A 440 -12.50 -7.01 26.34
CA GLN A 440 -13.73 -6.39 26.84
C GLN A 440 -14.98 -6.80 26.05
N CYS A 441 -14.87 -7.01 24.73
CA CYS A 441 -15.94 -7.62 23.94
C CYS A 441 -16.26 -9.06 24.37
N GLU A 442 -15.26 -9.79 24.85
CA GLU A 442 -15.45 -11.15 25.40
C GLU A 442 -16.08 -11.14 26.81
N GLY A 443 -16.25 -9.96 27.42
CA GLY A 443 -16.92 -9.76 28.70
C GLY A 443 -16.00 -9.48 29.89
N TRP A 444 -14.68 -9.36 29.67
CA TRP A 444 -13.75 -8.93 30.70
C TRP A 444 -13.93 -7.43 31.01
N LYS A 445 -13.61 -7.03 32.23
CA LYS A 445 -13.56 -5.64 32.69
C LYS A 445 -12.13 -5.23 32.97
N ALA A 446 -11.86 -3.94 32.81
CA ALA A 446 -10.61 -3.33 33.22
C ALA A 446 -10.83 -2.32 34.35
N ILE A 447 -9.75 -1.91 34.99
CA ILE A 447 -9.74 -0.85 36.02
C ILE A 447 -8.61 0.13 35.71
N LEU A 448 -8.89 1.41 35.83
CA LEU A 448 -7.86 2.45 35.86
C LEU A 448 -7.34 2.62 37.30
N CYS A 449 -6.05 2.39 37.50
CA CYS A 449 -5.36 2.73 38.76
C CYS A 449 -4.49 3.97 38.52
N ASN A 450 -4.90 5.13 39.05
CA ASN A 450 -4.18 6.39 38.91
C ASN A 450 -3.74 6.93 40.28
N PRO A 451 -2.69 6.34 40.89
CA PRO A 451 -2.15 6.83 42.16
C PRO A 451 -1.59 8.25 42.04
N VAL A 452 -1.55 8.96 43.18
CA VAL A 452 -0.98 10.32 43.26
C VAL A 452 0.49 10.33 42.84
N LYS A 453 1.27 9.38 43.37
CA LYS A 453 2.63 9.10 42.91
C LYS A 453 2.54 8.27 41.64
N ALA A 454 3.18 8.70 40.56
CA ALA A 454 3.27 7.93 39.32
C ALA A 454 3.85 6.53 39.60
N ALA A 455 3.13 5.48 39.20
CA ALA A 455 3.60 4.10 39.37
C ALA A 455 4.73 3.75 38.38
N PHE A 456 4.65 4.29 37.16
CA PHE A 456 5.57 4.04 36.06
C PHE A 456 5.95 5.34 35.37
N TYR A 457 7.21 5.41 34.90
CA TYR A 457 7.69 6.44 33.99
C TYR A 457 8.28 5.79 32.75
N GLY A 458 7.89 6.29 31.58
CA GLY A 458 8.43 5.92 30.27
C GLY A 458 9.27 7.04 29.64
N ASP A 459 9.84 6.74 28.48
CA ASP A 459 10.43 7.75 27.59
C ASP A 459 9.52 8.00 26.37
N PHE A 460 9.36 9.27 26.00
CA PHE A 460 8.65 9.66 24.77
C PHE A 460 9.63 10.26 23.76
N PRO A 461 9.44 10.06 22.44
CA PRO A 461 10.31 10.69 21.46
C PRO A 461 10.35 12.22 21.62
N ILE A 462 11.56 12.78 21.65
CA ILE A 462 11.80 14.23 21.76
C ILE A 462 12.08 14.89 20.40
N SER A 463 11.88 14.14 19.32
CA SER A 463 12.08 14.52 17.92
C SER A 463 10.71 14.54 17.23
N LEU A 464 10.38 15.64 16.55
CA LEU A 464 9.05 15.81 15.94
C LEU A 464 8.75 14.69 14.93
N VAL A 465 9.73 14.34 14.08
CA VAL A 465 9.55 13.30 13.06
C VAL A 465 9.30 11.92 13.68
N ASP A 466 9.95 11.61 14.81
CA ASP A 466 9.75 10.34 15.51
C ASP A 466 8.38 10.29 16.19
N VAL A 467 7.92 11.41 16.78
CA VAL A 467 6.55 11.54 17.30
C VAL A 467 5.52 11.29 16.20
N LEU A 468 5.70 11.92 15.02
CA LEU A 468 4.78 11.75 13.88
C LEU A 468 4.82 10.33 13.31
N ASN A 469 6.00 9.71 13.21
CA ASN A 469 6.12 8.32 12.74
C ASN A 469 5.48 7.33 13.71
N GLN A 470 5.64 7.52 15.02
CA GLN A 470 4.94 6.72 16.02
C GLN A 470 3.42 6.82 15.86
N GLN A 471 2.89 8.04 15.70
CA GLN A 471 1.45 8.24 15.57
C GLN A 471 0.90 7.84 14.19
N LYS A 472 1.72 7.85 13.14
CA LYS A 472 1.35 7.28 11.83
C LYS A 472 1.10 5.78 11.96
N ARG A 473 1.95 5.05 12.71
CA ARG A 473 1.74 3.63 12.99
C ARG A 473 0.44 3.39 13.76
N TRP A 474 0.17 4.22 14.77
CA TRP A 474 -1.12 4.18 15.49
C TRP A 474 -2.30 4.42 14.54
N ALA A 475 -2.20 5.41 13.66
CA ALA A 475 -3.24 5.72 12.70
C ALA A 475 -3.57 4.55 11.77
N ILE A 476 -2.55 3.89 11.22
CA ILE A 476 -2.74 2.71 10.37
C ILE A 476 -3.40 1.58 11.17
N GLY A 477 -2.88 1.27 12.35
CA GLY A 477 -3.45 0.21 13.19
C GLY A 477 -4.91 0.46 13.60
N LEU A 478 -5.25 1.71 13.94
CA LEU A 478 -6.61 2.11 14.32
C LEU A 478 -7.60 2.00 13.13
N LEU A 479 -7.15 2.30 11.91
CA LEU A 479 -7.94 2.09 10.70
C LEU A 479 -8.13 0.59 10.41
N GLU A 480 -7.09 -0.24 10.62
CA GLU A 480 -7.20 -1.69 10.53
C GLU A 480 -8.28 -2.22 11.48
N VAL A 481 -8.36 -1.71 12.72
CA VAL A 481 -9.44 -2.09 13.65
C VAL A 481 -10.80 -1.57 13.18
N THR A 482 -10.89 -0.30 12.77
CA THR A 482 -12.13 0.36 12.34
C THR A 482 -12.83 -0.39 11.21
N PHE A 483 -12.07 -0.84 10.22
CA PHE A 483 -12.60 -1.51 9.03
C PHE A 483 -12.44 -3.03 9.07
N SER A 484 -12.03 -3.61 10.20
CA SER A 484 -12.02 -5.06 10.38
C SER A 484 -13.43 -5.63 10.60
N LYS A 485 -13.54 -6.96 10.55
CA LYS A 485 -14.74 -7.70 11.00
C LYS A 485 -15.07 -7.48 12.49
N TYR A 486 -14.16 -6.89 13.25
CA TYR A 486 -14.34 -6.57 14.66
C TYR A 486 -14.46 -5.07 14.89
N SER A 487 -15.02 -4.32 13.94
CA SER A 487 -15.22 -2.87 14.07
C SER A 487 -15.91 -2.46 15.38
N PRO A 488 -15.43 -1.42 16.10
CA PRO A 488 -16.08 -0.92 17.30
C PRO A 488 -17.53 -0.50 17.11
N PHE A 489 -17.90 -0.03 15.91
CA PHE A 489 -19.24 0.48 15.58
C PHE A 489 -20.28 -0.60 15.30
N THR A 490 -19.85 -1.84 15.07
CA THR A 490 -20.76 -2.98 14.81
C THR A 490 -20.55 -4.06 15.86
N PHE A 491 -19.38 -4.71 15.82
CA PHE A 491 -19.02 -5.76 16.77
C PHE A 491 -18.93 -5.21 18.19
N GLY A 492 -18.22 -4.09 18.40
CA GLY A 492 -18.01 -3.51 19.73
C GLY A 492 -19.31 -3.06 20.38
N THR A 493 -20.18 -2.35 19.65
CA THR A 493 -21.50 -1.93 20.13
C THR A 493 -22.42 -3.11 20.43
N HIS A 494 -22.32 -4.21 19.68
CA HIS A 494 -23.10 -5.42 19.93
C HIS A 494 -22.70 -6.11 21.24
N PHE A 495 -21.41 -6.25 21.51
CA PHE A 495 -20.92 -7.01 22.67
C PHE A 495 -20.74 -6.19 23.95
N MET A 496 -20.38 -4.90 23.85
CA MET A 496 -20.13 -4.04 25.02
C MET A 496 -21.22 -2.98 25.24
N GLY A 497 -22.19 -2.87 24.32
CA GLY A 497 -23.20 -1.82 24.31
C GLY A 497 -22.72 -0.53 23.63
N LEU A 498 -23.69 0.33 23.29
CA LEU A 498 -23.48 1.53 22.45
C LEU A 498 -22.40 2.47 23.00
N VAL A 499 -22.48 2.82 24.28
CA VAL A 499 -21.59 3.82 24.90
C VAL A 499 -20.13 3.35 24.90
N MET A 500 -19.88 2.11 25.31
CA MET A 500 -18.52 1.56 25.34
C MET A 500 -17.99 1.32 23.92
N GLY A 501 -18.84 0.84 23.01
CA GLY A 501 -18.50 0.72 21.59
C GLY A 501 -18.05 2.06 21.01
N PHE A 502 -18.74 3.16 21.34
CA PHE A 502 -18.38 4.51 20.91
C PHE A 502 -17.09 5.04 21.54
N THR A 503 -16.73 4.67 22.78
CA THR A 503 -15.42 5.04 23.34
C THR A 503 -14.26 4.43 22.55
N TYR A 504 -14.37 3.15 22.15
CA TYR A 504 -13.37 2.54 21.27
C TYR A 504 -13.45 3.09 19.85
N GLY A 505 -14.66 3.35 19.36
CA GLY A 505 -14.88 3.98 18.05
C GLY A 505 -14.26 5.36 17.94
N HIS A 506 -14.29 6.16 19.01
CA HIS A 506 -13.64 7.48 19.03
C HIS A 506 -12.13 7.37 18.74
N TYR A 507 -11.45 6.44 19.42
CA TYR A 507 -10.04 6.20 19.17
C TYR A 507 -9.80 5.61 17.78
N SER A 508 -10.65 4.68 17.33
CA SER A 508 -10.46 4.03 16.03
C SER A 508 -10.61 5.03 14.85
N LEU A 509 -11.44 6.07 15.01
CA LEU A 509 -11.61 7.15 14.03
C LEU A 509 -10.59 8.30 14.14
N TRP A 510 -9.61 8.24 15.04
CA TRP A 510 -8.64 9.33 15.23
C TRP A 510 -7.93 9.79 13.94
N PRO A 511 -7.59 8.91 12.98
CA PRO A 511 -6.97 9.33 11.71
C PRO A 511 -7.90 10.13 10.80
N ILE A 512 -9.21 9.95 10.95
CA ILE A 512 -10.23 10.58 10.10
C ILE A 512 -10.34 12.08 10.37
N TRP A 513 -9.80 12.59 11.50
CA TRP A 513 -9.62 14.02 11.73
C TRP A 513 -8.86 14.73 10.61
N SER A 514 -8.04 14.02 9.83
CA SER A 514 -7.35 14.55 8.66
C SER A 514 -8.30 15.16 7.61
N ILE A 515 -9.52 14.60 7.46
CA ILE A 515 -10.52 15.09 6.50
C ILE A 515 -11.01 16.49 6.85
N PRO A 516 -11.66 16.73 8.00
CA PRO A 516 -12.18 18.04 8.33
C PRO A 516 -11.07 19.07 8.53
N VAL A 517 -9.94 18.67 9.13
CA VAL A 517 -8.81 19.60 9.32
C VAL A 517 -8.22 20.04 7.99
N ALA A 518 -8.05 19.15 7.01
CA ALA A 518 -7.59 19.55 5.69
C ALA A 518 -8.61 20.46 4.98
N ILE A 519 -9.90 20.14 5.04
CA ILE A 519 -10.94 20.96 4.41
C ILE A 519 -10.95 22.37 5.02
N TYR A 520 -10.99 22.49 6.35
CA TYR A 520 -10.99 23.80 7.03
C TYR A 520 -9.65 24.55 6.95
N ALA A 521 -8.54 23.87 6.68
CA ALA A 521 -7.23 24.50 6.50
C ALA A 521 -6.99 25.05 5.08
N PHE A 522 -7.69 24.53 4.07
CA PHE A 522 -7.52 24.96 2.67
C PHE A 522 -8.75 25.65 2.07
N LEU A 523 -9.93 25.05 2.20
CA LEU A 523 -11.12 25.48 1.45
C LEU A 523 -11.56 26.91 1.82
N PRO A 524 -11.72 27.29 3.11
CA PRO A 524 -12.07 28.66 3.50
C PRO A 524 -11.06 29.72 3.05
N GLN A 525 -9.78 29.38 3.07
CA GLN A 525 -8.67 30.29 2.77
C GLN A 525 -8.54 30.52 1.27
N LEU A 526 -8.68 29.45 0.47
CA LEU A 526 -8.76 29.56 -0.98
C LEU A 526 -10.02 30.33 -1.40
N ALA A 527 -11.16 30.10 -0.75
CA ALA A 527 -12.37 30.88 -0.99
C ALA A 527 -12.16 32.37 -0.66
N LEU A 528 -11.47 32.70 0.45
CA LEU A 528 -11.13 34.07 0.83
C LEU A 528 -10.24 34.76 -0.22
N LEU A 529 -9.20 34.06 -0.70
CA LEU A 529 -8.30 34.57 -1.75
C LEU A 529 -9.02 34.83 -3.08
N ASN A 530 -10.08 34.07 -3.36
CA ASN A 530 -10.91 34.22 -4.56
C ASN A 530 -12.14 35.15 -4.35
N GLY A 531 -12.29 35.77 -3.18
CA GLY A 531 -13.41 36.67 -2.88
C GLY A 531 -14.77 35.96 -2.78
N LEU A 532 -14.79 34.69 -2.38
CA LEU A 532 -16.00 33.88 -2.21
C LEU A 532 -16.34 33.74 -0.71
N PRO A 533 -17.42 34.37 -0.22
CA PRO A 533 -17.87 34.20 1.15
C PRO A 533 -18.60 32.85 1.32
N ILE A 534 -18.16 32.03 2.28
CA ILE A 534 -18.72 30.69 2.52
C ILE A 534 -19.34 30.51 3.91
N PHE A 535 -19.22 31.50 4.78
CA PHE A 535 -19.80 31.52 6.14
C PHE A 535 -20.84 32.63 6.26
N PRO A 536 -21.77 32.54 7.23
CA PRO A 536 -22.74 33.60 7.48
C PRO A 536 -22.06 34.91 7.92
N LYS A 537 -22.71 36.03 7.58
CA LYS A 537 -22.28 37.38 8.01
C LYS A 537 -22.49 37.56 9.50
N ILE A 538 -21.77 38.50 10.11
CA ILE A 538 -21.92 38.84 11.53
C ILE A 538 -23.36 39.28 11.85
N SER A 539 -24.01 40.01 10.94
CA SER A 539 -25.41 40.42 11.08
C SER A 539 -26.43 39.26 11.04
N GLU A 540 -26.05 38.07 10.56
CA GLU A 540 -26.99 36.96 10.36
C GLU A 540 -27.13 36.10 11.63
N PRO A 541 -28.35 35.68 12.02
CA PRO A 541 -28.55 34.87 13.23
C PRO A 541 -27.74 33.57 13.27
N LEU A 542 -27.46 32.98 12.10
CA LEU A 542 -26.70 31.74 11.99
C LEU A 542 -25.24 31.90 12.48
N PHE A 543 -24.68 33.11 12.45
CA PHE A 543 -23.35 33.39 12.99
C PHE A 543 -23.24 33.03 14.48
N ILE A 544 -24.31 33.22 15.26
CA ILE A 544 -24.36 32.87 16.68
C ILE A 544 -24.22 31.35 16.87
N LEU A 545 -24.77 30.55 15.96
CA LEU A 545 -24.64 29.09 15.99
C LEU A 545 -23.18 28.66 15.85
N TYR A 546 -22.45 29.22 14.87
CA TYR A 546 -21.03 28.95 14.67
C TYR A 546 -20.19 29.38 15.88
N LEU A 547 -20.48 30.55 16.47
CA LEU A 547 -19.85 31.00 17.71
C LEU A 547 -20.04 29.99 18.85
N PHE A 548 -21.28 29.56 19.07
CA PHE A 548 -21.61 28.59 20.11
C PHE A 548 -20.90 27.25 19.91
N LEU A 549 -20.83 26.75 18.67
CA LEU A 549 -20.12 25.51 18.35
C LEU A 549 -18.62 25.62 18.63
N VAL A 550 -17.95 26.65 18.10
CA VAL A 550 -16.49 26.83 18.27
C VAL A 550 -16.13 27.04 19.73
N PHE A 551 -16.75 28.00 20.41
CA PHE A 551 -16.43 28.31 21.80
C PHE A 551 -16.92 27.22 22.76
N GLY A 552 -18.03 26.55 22.45
CA GLY A 552 -18.52 25.41 23.23
C GLY A 552 -17.55 24.23 23.21
N ALA A 553 -17.09 23.81 22.02
CA ALA A 553 -16.16 22.69 21.89
C ALA A 553 -14.80 22.98 22.53
N TYR A 554 -14.18 24.12 22.18
CA TYR A 554 -12.87 24.49 22.74
C TYR A 554 -12.95 24.83 24.23
N GLY A 555 -14.06 25.42 24.69
CA GLY A 555 -14.30 25.72 26.10
C GLY A 555 -14.43 24.45 26.95
N GLN A 556 -15.22 23.47 26.52
CA GLN A 556 -15.32 22.17 27.20
C GLN A 556 -13.96 21.46 27.24
N ASP A 557 -13.26 21.41 26.10
CA ASP A 557 -11.97 20.73 25.99
C ASP A 557 -10.90 21.38 26.88
N LEU A 558 -10.81 22.72 26.89
CA LEU A 558 -9.90 23.46 27.79
C LEU A 558 -10.24 23.22 29.26
N MET A 559 -11.52 23.28 29.61
CA MET A 559 -11.98 23.07 30.98
C MET A 559 -11.55 21.69 31.51
N GLU A 560 -11.77 20.64 30.73
CA GLU A 560 -11.36 19.27 31.08
C GLU A 560 -9.84 19.13 31.18
N PHE A 561 -9.11 19.73 30.25
CA PHE A 561 -7.65 19.71 30.27
C PHE A 561 -7.08 20.34 31.54
N VAL A 562 -7.67 21.46 32.00
CA VAL A 562 -7.25 22.17 33.22
C VAL A 562 -7.69 21.43 34.49
N ILE A 563 -8.89 20.84 34.51
CA ILE A 563 -9.38 20.05 35.66
C ILE A 563 -8.41 18.89 35.97
N GLU A 564 -7.87 18.25 34.94
CA GLU A 564 -6.89 17.15 35.09
C GLU A 564 -5.44 17.65 35.27
N GLY A 565 -5.26 18.88 35.73
CA GLY A 565 -3.94 19.45 36.09
C GLY A 565 -3.11 19.94 34.91
N GLY A 566 -3.72 20.17 33.74
CA GLY A 566 -3.07 20.83 32.61
C GLY A 566 -3.03 22.36 32.75
N THR A 567 -2.15 23.02 31.99
CA THR A 567 -2.10 24.49 31.90
C THR A 567 -2.65 24.95 30.56
N PHE A 568 -3.08 26.21 30.46
CA PHE A 568 -3.52 26.81 29.19
C PHE A 568 -2.44 26.70 28.10
N GLN A 569 -1.17 26.92 28.45
CA GLN A 569 -0.07 26.82 27.49
C GLN A 569 0.13 25.38 26.97
N LYS A 570 0.04 24.38 27.86
CA LYS A 570 0.10 22.96 27.47
C LYS A 570 -1.08 22.58 26.58
N TRP A 571 -2.29 23.05 26.94
CA TRP A 571 -3.49 22.86 26.13
C TRP A 571 -3.33 23.46 24.73
N TRP A 572 -2.82 24.69 24.62
CA TRP A 572 -2.61 25.32 23.33
C TRP A 572 -1.57 24.59 22.47
N ASN A 573 -0.48 24.10 23.07
CA ASN A 573 0.50 23.26 22.37
C ASN A 573 -0.11 21.93 21.92
N ASP A 574 -1.01 21.36 22.72
CA ASP A 574 -1.76 20.17 22.33
C ASP A 574 -2.75 20.44 21.18
N GLN A 575 -3.43 21.59 21.13
CA GLN A 575 -4.22 22.00 19.95
C GLN A 575 -3.36 22.15 18.70
N ARG A 576 -2.19 22.79 18.83
CA ARG A 576 -1.22 22.91 17.74
C ARG A 576 -0.80 21.54 17.23
N MET A 577 -0.48 20.62 18.15
CA MET A 577 -0.08 19.26 17.79
C MET A 577 -1.23 18.45 17.21
N TRP A 578 -2.47 18.61 17.68
CA TRP A 578 -3.64 17.99 17.05
C TRP A 578 -3.77 18.38 15.57
N MET A 579 -3.63 19.67 15.25
CA MET A 579 -3.64 20.15 13.86
C MET A 579 -2.46 19.58 13.05
N ILE A 580 -1.25 19.61 13.61
CA ILE A 580 -0.05 19.04 12.97
C ILE A 580 -0.26 17.57 12.67
N ARG A 581 -0.72 16.78 13.65
CA ARG A 581 -0.95 15.33 13.53
C ARG A 581 -1.99 15.01 12.46
N ALA A 582 -3.10 15.75 12.43
CA ALA A 582 -4.15 15.55 11.43
C ALA A 582 -3.65 15.78 10.00
N LEU A 583 -2.89 16.86 9.77
CA LEU A 583 -2.32 17.21 8.45
C LEU A 583 -1.10 16.37 8.05
N THR A 584 -0.55 15.58 8.97
CA THR A 584 0.64 14.74 8.75
C THR A 584 0.32 13.27 8.98
N CYS A 585 0.60 12.73 10.16
CA CYS A 585 0.50 11.31 10.45
C CYS A 585 -0.92 10.75 10.26
N GLY A 586 -1.96 11.54 10.53
CA GLY A 586 -3.35 11.18 10.24
C GLY A 586 -3.59 11.02 8.74
N LEU A 587 -3.30 12.08 7.96
CA LEU A 587 -3.44 12.07 6.50
C LEU A 587 -2.60 10.97 5.83
N PHE A 588 -1.30 10.92 6.13
CA PHE A 588 -0.39 9.93 5.55
C PHE A 588 -0.72 8.50 6.01
N GLY A 589 -1.14 8.32 7.27
CA GLY A 589 -1.60 7.03 7.78
C GLY A 589 -2.87 6.54 7.08
N THR A 590 -3.84 7.43 6.82
CA THR A 590 -5.04 7.11 6.04
C THR A 590 -4.68 6.75 4.60
N ILE A 591 -3.81 7.52 3.94
CA ILE A 591 -3.34 7.22 2.58
C ILE A 591 -2.65 5.85 2.55
N GLU A 592 -1.72 5.60 3.47
CA GLU A 592 -0.95 4.35 3.54
C GLU A 592 -1.86 3.15 3.79
N TYR A 593 -2.82 3.28 4.71
CA TYR A 593 -3.85 2.27 4.95
C TYR A 593 -4.70 2.01 3.68
N SER A 594 -5.18 3.06 3.01
CA SER A 594 -5.96 2.92 1.77
C SER A 594 -5.15 2.25 0.66
N LEU A 595 -3.87 2.59 0.50
CA LEU A 595 -2.97 1.94 -0.45
C LEU A 595 -2.79 0.45 -0.13
N LYS A 596 -2.61 0.11 1.16
CA LYS A 596 -2.54 -1.27 1.63
C LYS A 596 -3.83 -2.05 1.33
N CYS A 597 -5.00 -1.45 1.52
CA CYS A 597 -6.29 -2.05 1.14
C CYS A 597 -6.43 -2.28 -0.37
N LEU A 598 -5.78 -1.46 -1.19
CA LEU A 598 -5.74 -1.60 -2.65
C LEU A 598 -4.63 -2.56 -3.13
N GLY A 599 -3.90 -3.22 -2.23
CA GLY A 599 -2.81 -4.13 -2.58
C GLY A 599 -1.54 -3.44 -3.06
N ILE A 600 -1.42 -2.12 -2.87
CA ILE A 600 -0.22 -1.35 -3.23
C ILE A 600 0.77 -1.42 -2.07
N SER A 601 2.01 -1.83 -2.35
CA SER A 601 3.07 -1.89 -1.34
C SER A 601 3.33 -0.50 -0.76
N SER A 602 3.27 -0.41 0.56
CA SER A 602 3.58 0.79 1.34
C SER A 602 4.90 0.61 2.10
N SER A 603 5.45 1.71 2.62
CA SER A 603 6.67 1.69 3.44
C SER A 603 6.56 0.70 4.61
N GLY A 604 7.58 -0.12 4.82
CA GLY A 604 7.61 -1.09 5.91
C GLY A 604 7.63 -0.46 7.32
N PHE A 605 7.39 -1.30 8.33
CA PHE A 605 7.45 -0.91 9.75
C PHE A 605 8.86 -0.40 10.12
N ALA A 606 8.97 0.87 10.53
CA ALA A 606 10.21 1.45 11.05
C ALA A 606 10.11 1.66 12.57
N LEU A 607 11.02 1.03 13.32
CA LEU A 607 11.17 1.26 14.77
C LEU A 607 11.70 2.69 15.00
N THR A 608 11.06 3.44 15.90
CA THR A 608 11.46 4.78 16.32
C THR A 608 12.66 4.72 17.25
N SER A 609 13.64 5.61 17.06
CA SER A 609 14.81 5.69 17.94
C SER A 609 14.43 6.26 19.31
N LYS A 610 14.91 5.63 20.38
CA LYS A 610 14.86 6.18 21.75
C LYS A 610 16.13 6.94 22.11
N VAL A 611 17.14 6.92 21.23
CA VAL A 611 18.36 7.71 21.37
C VAL A 611 18.16 9.07 20.73
N ALA A 612 18.49 10.14 21.46
CA ALA A 612 18.48 11.50 20.97
C ALA A 612 19.86 12.15 21.06
N GLU A 613 20.29 12.83 20.00
CA GLU A 613 21.52 13.62 19.98
C GLU A 613 21.48 14.74 21.03
N VAL A 614 22.63 15.05 21.63
CA VAL A 614 22.76 16.04 22.72
C VAL A 614 22.25 17.43 22.32
N GLU A 615 22.58 17.90 21.12
CA GLU A 615 22.10 19.18 20.59
C GLU A 615 20.57 19.20 20.41
N ARG A 616 20.00 18.09 19.95
CA ARG A 616 18.56 17.92 19.76
C ARG A 616 17.81 17.99 21.09
N SER A 617 18.32 17.28 22.09
CA SER A 617 17.80 17.32 23.46
C SER A 617 17.82 18.73 24.05
N LYS A 618 18.90 19.49 23.80
CA LYS A 618 19.02 20.89 24.25
C LYS A 618 17.95 21.78 23.63
N ARG A 619 17.71 21.69 22.32
CA ARG A 619 16.65 22.45 21.63
C ARG A 619 15.26 22.12 22.15
N TYR A 620 14.95 20.83 22.31
CA TYR A 620 13.67 20.40 22.84
C TYR A 620 13.42 20.94 24.26
N LYS A 621 14.43 20.91 25.14
CA LYS A 621 14.35 21.48 26.49
C LYS A 621 14.11 23.00 26.49
N GLN A 622 14.57 23.71 25.46
CA GLN A 622 14.32 25.14 25.26
C GLN A 622 12.92 25.44 24.67
N GLY A 623 12.15 24.41 24.33
CA GLY A 623 10.78 24.56 23.82
C GLY A 623 10.66 24.75 22.31
N ALA A 624 11.77 24.60 21.56
CA ALA A 624 11.79 24.76 20.12
C ALA A 624 11.24 23.54 19.38
N PHE A 625 10.51 23.78 18.27
CA PHE A 625 10.16 22.75 17.31
C PHE A 625 11.36 22.45 16.39
N GLU A 626 11.51 21.19 16.01
CA GLU A 626 12.57 20.74 15.12
C GLU A 626 11.99 20.27 13.78
N PHE A 627 12.41 20.92 12.70
CA PHE A 627 11.99 20.60 11.34
C PHE A 627 13.15 20.22 10.40
N GLY A 628 14.39 20.18 10.91
CA GLY A 628 15.62 19.97 10.13
C GLY A 628 15.75 18.61 9.42
N ILE A 629 14.94 17.62 9.77
CA ILE A 629 14.95 16.31 9.13
C ILE A 629 14.00 16.33 7.93
N HIS A 630 14.50 15.94 6.76
CA HIS A 630 13.66 15.88 5.57
C HIS A 630 12.54 14.84 5.74
N SER A 631 11.29 15.26 5.56
CA SER A 631 10.11 14.39 5.60
C SER A 631 9.01 14.92 4.68
N PRO A 632 8.34 14.06 3.87
CA PRO A 632 7.22 14.48 3.05
C PRO A 632 6.04 15.03 3.88
N MET A 633 5.93 14.63 5.14
CA MET A 633 4.91 15.16 6.05
C MET A 633 5.04 16.67 6.27
N PHE A 634 6.27 17.21 6.23
CA PHE A 634 6.50 18.65 6.43
C PHE A 634 6.10 19.49 5.21
N VAL A 635 5.96 18.89 4.02
CA VAL A 635 5.46 19.58 2.83
C VAL A 635 4.02 20.05 3.07
N THR A 636 3.12 19.16 3.52
CA THR A 636 1.72 19.52 3.79
C THR A 636 1.60 20.64 4.83
N LEU A 637 2.39 20.57 5.91
CA LEU A 637 2.40 21.61 6.94
C LEU A 637 2.85 22.96 6.40
N THR A 638 3.92 22.96 5.60
CA THR A 638 4.48 24.16 4.99
C THR A 638 3.47 24.81 4.03
N THR A 639 2.81 24.00 3.19
CA THR A 639 1.77 24.47 2.27
C THR A 639 0.59 25.09 3.02
N VAL A 640 0.09 24.44 4.08
CA VAL A 640 -0.99 24.99 4.93
C VAL A 640 -0.57 26.32 5.54
N ALA A 641 0.65 26.39 6.10
CA ALA A 641 1.16 27.61 6.71
C ALA A 641 1.24 28.77 5.68
N ILE A 642 1.77 28.54 4.49
CA ILE A 642 1.92 29.56 3.45
C ILE A 642 0.55 30.07 2.97
N ILE A 643 -0.38 29.16 2.63
CA ILE A 643 -1.71 29.55 2.13
C ILE A 643 -2.49 30.33 3.18
N ASN A 644 -2.46 29.89 4.45
CA ASN A 644 -3.18 30.57 5.52
C ASN A 644 -2.58 31.96 5.83
N LEU A 645 -1.26 32.11 5.73
CA LEU A 645 -0.61 33.42 5.88
C LEU A 645 -1.00 34.38 4.74
N ALA A 646 -0.96 33.90 3.49
CA ALA A 646 -1.37 34.68 2.34
C ALA A 646 -2.84 35.11 2.44
N ALA A 647 -3.72 34.18 2.83
CA ALA A 647 -5.14 34.45 3.03
C ALA A 647 -5.39 35.46 4.16
N LEU A 648 -4.66 35.38 5.27
CA LEU A 648 -4.77 36.34 6.38
C LEU A 648 -4.34 37.75 5.94
N ILE A 649 -3.20 37.88 5.24
CA ILE A 649 -2.71 39.16 4.73
C ILE A 649 -3.74 39.77 3.76
N TRP A 650 -4.28 38.95 2.86
CA TRP A 650 -5.33 39.36 1.93
C TRP A 650 -6.60 39.82 2.65
N GLY A 651 -7.08 39.04 3.63
CA GLY A 651 -8.25 39.39 4.44
C GLY A 651 -8.09 40.68 5.24
N LEU A 652 -6.92 40.92 5.81
CA LEU A 652 -6.60 42.19 6.50
C LEU A 652 -6.56 43.36 5.51
N LYS A 653 -6.04 43.17 4.30
CA LYS A 653 -6.07 44.19 3.24
C LYS A 653 -7.49 44.54 2.81
N LEU A 654 -8.38 43.54 2.72
CA LEU A 654 -9.81 43.76 2.45
C LEU A 654 -10.48 44.55 3.59
N ALA A 655 -10.06 44.35 4.83
CA ALA A 655 -10.55 45.10 5.99
C ALA A 655 -10.14 46.58 5.95
N ILE A 656 -8.88 46.86 5.56
CA ILE A 656 -8.31 48.22 5.55
C ILE A 656 -8.80 49.05 4.34
N SER A 657 -9.02 48.42 3.18
CA SER A 657 -9.35 49.11 1.92
C SER A 657 -10.77 49.67 1.83
N GLY A 658 -11.61 49.50 2.86
CA GLY A 658 -12.92 50.14 2.95
C GLY A 658 -13.92 49.76 1.85
N SER A 659 -13.72 48.62 1.17
CA SER A 659 -14.57 48.21 0.06
C SER A 659 -16.02 47.96 0.49
N LYS A 660 -16.97 48.28 -0.39
CA LYS A 660 -18.44 48.15 -0.18
C LYS A 660 -18.91 46.69 0.02
N TYR A 661 -18.03 45.70 -0.20
CA TYR A 661 -18.23 44.27 0.01
C TYR A 661 -17.51 43.79 1.30
N GLY A 662 -17.49 44.67 2.31
CA GLY A 662 -16.51 44.75 3.38
C GLY A 662 -16.43 43.57 4.34
N PHE A 663 -15.27 43.51 5.01
CA PHE A 663 -14.83 42.66 6.12
C PHE A 663 -15.84 41.75 6.82
N GLU A 664 -17.04 42.27 7.13
CA GLU A 664 -18.16 41.52 7.71
C GLU A 664 -18.48 40.22 6.95
N GLN A 665 -18.39 40.21 5.62
CA GLN A 665 -18.69 39.03 4.80
C GLN A 665 -17.64 37.92 4.93
N PHE A 666 -16.39 38.28 5.23
CA PHE A 666 -15.25 37.37 5.29
C PHE A 666 -14.76 37.12 6.71
N PHE A 667 -15.43 37.68 7.72
CA PHE A 667 -14.97 37.71 9.10
C PHE A 667 -14.57 36.34 9.64
N MET A 668 -15.42 35.32 9.44
CA MET A 668 -15.14 33.94 9.87
C MET A 668 -13.93 33.33 9.15
N GLN A 669 -13.76 33.59 7.84
CA GLN A 669 -12.61 33.11 7.08
C GLN A 669 -11.31 33.76 7.57
N VAL A 670 -11.36 35.06 7.90
CA VAL A 670 -10.21 35.80 8.46
C VAL A 670 -9.85 35.29 9.86
N ILE A 671 -10.83 35.07 10.74
CA ILE A 671 -10.59 34.49 12.06
C ILE A 671 -10.00 33.09 11.95
N LEU A 672 -10.54 32.25 11.06
CA LEU A 672 -10.03 30.90 10.86
C LEU A 672 -8.59 30.91 10.31
N ALA A 673 -8.30 31.76 9.32
CA ALA A 673 -6.93 31.96 8.83
C ALA A 673 -6.00 32.46 9.95
N ALA A 674 -6.45 33.41 10.78
CA ALA A 674 -5.68 33.88 11.93
C ALA A 674 -5.42 32.76 12.94
N PHE A 675 -6.41 31.93 13.24
CA PHE A 675 -6.26 30.79 14.14
C PHE A 675 -5.21 29.79 13.62
N VAL A 676 -5.26 29.45 12.33
CA VAL A 676 -4.27 28.54 11.72
C VAL A 676 -2.88 29.18 11.71
N VAL A 677 -2.76 30.47 11.35
CA VAL A 677 -1.49 31.21 11.38
C VAL A 677 -0.86 31.21 12.78
N VAL A 678 -1.63 31.47 13.84
CA VAL A 678 -1.12 31.44 15.22
C VAL A 678 -0.63 30.04 15.61
N ASN A 679 -1.33 28.99 15.16
CA ASN A 679 -0.89 27.62 15.42
C ASN A 679 0.33 27.24 14.57
N CYS A 680 0.48 27.78 13.36
CA CYS A 680 1.64 27.62 12.48
C CYS A 680 2.85 28.49 12.86
N GLN A 681 2.81 29.27 13.94
CA GLN A 681 3.92 30.14 14.36
C GLN A 681 5.30 29.44 14.41
N PRO A 682 5.45 28.20 14.93
CA PRO A 682 6.73 27.50 14.90
C PRO A 682 7.22 27.15 13.49
N ILE A 683 6.30 26.92 12.55
CA ILE A 683 6.61 26.63 11.15
C ILE A 683 7.16 27.90 10.48
N TYR A 684 6.54 29.07 10.71
CA TYR A 684 7.06 30.32 10.18
C TYR A 684 8.44 30.67 10.74
N GLY A 685 8.68 30.41 12.03
CA GLY A 685 10.02 30.53 12.62
C GLY A 685 11.04 29.65 11.89
N ALA A 686 10.67 28.40 11.60
CA ALA A 686 11.52 27.46 10.88
C ALA A 686 11.73 27.80 9.39
N ILE A 687 10.82 28.55 8.75
CA ILE A 687 10.94 29.00 7.35
C ILE A 687 11.77 30.30 7.27
N PHE A 688 11.47 31.28 8.11
CA PHE A 688 11.94 32.67 7.94
C PHE A 688 13.05 33.08 8.90
N LEU A 689 13.19 32.44 10.06
CA LEU A 689 14.09 32.90 11.14
C LEU A 689 15.25 31.93 11.43
N GLU A 690 15.08 30.64 11.13
CA GLU A 690 16.03 29.58 11.52
C GLU A 690 16.96 29.18 10.35
N THR A 691 18.21 29.64 10.34
CA THR A 691 19.21 29.31 9.30
C THR A 691 20.10 28.10 9.64
N ASN A 692 19.86 27.43 10.78
CA ASN A 692 20.68 26.33 11.30
C ASN A 692 20.06 24.94 11.00
N LYS A 693 20.72 23.84 11.43
CA LYS A 693 20.26 22.43 11.31
C LYS A 693 18.86 22.13 11.89
N GLY A 694 18.16 23.09 12.50
CA GLY A 694 16.81 22.93 13.06
C GLY A 694 15.67 23.47 12.17
N GLY A 695 15.98 24.31 11.17
CA GLY A 695 15.01 24.92 10.25
C GLY A 695 14.49 23.95 9.19
N ILE A 696 13.41 24.28 8.47
CA ILE A 696 12.91 23.42 7.39
C ILE A 696 13.95 23.37 6.26
N PRO A 697 14.39 22.19 5.78
CA PRO A 697 15.37 22.09 4.72
C PRO A 697 14.95 22.90 3.49
N THR A 698 15.89 23.64 2.90
CA THR A 698 15.62 24.46 1.70
C THR A 698 15.05 23.62 0.56
N LYS A 699 15.42 22.33 0.44
CA LYS A 699 14.80 21.38 -0.52
C LYS A 699 13.30 21.18 -0.24
N THR A 700 12.88 21.05 1.01
CA THR A 700 11.45 20.91 1.39
C THR A 700 10.68 22.21 1.13
N THR A 701 11.27 23.37 1.45
CA THR A 701 10.70 24.69 1.15
C THR A 701 10.61 24.91 -0.37
N LEU A 702 11.64 24.56 -1.14
CA LEU A 702 11.64 24.66 -2.60
C LEU A 702 10.68 23.68 -3.26
N VAL A 703 10.59 22.42 -2.81
CA VAL A 703 9.60 21.44 -3.31
C VAL A 703 8.17 21.89 -3.01
N SER A 704 7.95 22.58 -1.88
CA SER A 704 6.66 23.23 -1.61
C SER A 704 6.38 24.45 -2.51
N ILE A 705 7.40 24.98 -3.21
CA ILE A 705 7.35 26.20 -4.01
C ILE A 705 7.43 25.90 -5.55
N VAL A 706 8.27 24.98 -6.06
CA VAL A 706 8.45 24.61 -7.49
C VAL A 706 9.05 23.18 -7.68
N LYS A 707 8.66 22.49 -8.77
CA LYS A 707 9.06 21.15 -9.29
C LYS A 707 10.59 20.89 -9.38
N GLU A 708 10.98 19.63 -9.16
CA GLU A 708 12.31 19.01 -8.97
C GLU A 708 13.31 19.04 -10.16
N SER A 709 14.64 19.00 -9.89
CA SER A 709 15.74 18.99 -10.89
C SER A 709 16.78 17.85 -10.75
N GLU A 710 16.83 17.00 -11.80
CA GLU A 710 17.94 16.27 -12.47
C GLU A 710 19.05 15.45 -11.76
N LYS A 711 19.40 15.61 -10.47
CA LYS A 711 20.55 14.87 -9.91
C LYS A 711 20.29 13.43 -9.45
N GLU A 712 19.05 12.95 -9.47
CA GLU A 712 18.64 11.62 -8.94
C GLU A 712 18.15 10.64 -10.03
N LEU A 713 18.39 10.91 -11.32
CA LEU A 713 17.85 10.11 -12.42
C LEU A 713 18.39 8.65 -12.45
N PRO A 714 17.54 7.60 -12.56
CA PRO A 714 17.99 6.20 -12.64
C PRO A 714 18.68 5.87 -13.98
N ALA A 715 19.44 4.77 -14.05
CA ALA A 715 19.93 4.26 -15.33
C ALA A 715 18.80 3.60 -16.15
N ILE A 716 18.92 3.63 -17.48
CA ILE A 716 17.94 3.10 -18.43
C ILE A 716 18.66 2.17 -19.41
N ASP A 717 18.23 0.90 -19.45
CA ASP A 717 18.61 -0.06 -20.47
C ASP A 717 17.50 -0.15 -21.53
N VAL A 718 17.86 0.02 -22.80
CA VAL A 718 16.95 -0.02 -23.94
C VAL A 718 17.25 -1.23 -24.81
N PHE A 719 16.25 -2.07 -25.02
CA PHE A 719 16.38 -3.32 -25.77
C PHE A 719 15.74 -3.21 -27.16
N VAL A 720 16.54 -3.45 -28.19
CA VAL A 720 16.11 -3.49 -29.60
C VAL A 720 16.30 -4.91 -30.12
N CYS A 721 15.25 -5.53 -30.67
CA CYS A 721 15.34 -6.90 -31.20
C CYS A 721 15.11 -6.92 -32.72
N THR A 722 15.91 -7.70 -33.42
CA THR A 722 15.75 -8.00 -34.86
C THR A 722 15.79 -9.51 -35.08
N ALA A 723 15.07 -10.00 -36.09
CA ALA A 723 14.96 -11.44 -36.34
C ALA A 723 15.41 -11.87 -37.73
N ASP A 724 15.33 -10.97 -38.72
CA ASP A 724 15.66 -11.29 -40.12
C ASP A 724 15.99 -10.00 -40.88
N PRO A 725 17.26 -9.77 -41.27
CA PRO A 725 17.69 -8.54 -41.93
C PRO A 725 17.07 -8.34 -43.32
N TYR A 726 16.52 -9.39 -43.95
CA TYR A 726 15.87 -9.30 -45.26
C TYR A 726 14.38 -8.99 -45.16
N LYS A 727 13.76 -9.20 -44.00
CA LYS A 727 12.35 -8.81 -43.74
C LYS A 727 12.26 -7.51 -42.94
N GLU A 728 13.29 -7.24 -42.15
CA GLU A 728 13.47 -6.05 -41.33
C GLU A 728 14.81 -5.42 -41.75
N PRO A 729 14.82 -4.50 -42.73
CA PRO A 729 16.06 -3.92 -43.24
C PRO A 729 16.95 -3.37 -42.11
N PRO A 730 18.28 -3.60 -42.13
CA PRO A 730 19.20 -3.11 -41.10
C PRO A 730 19.08 -1.61 -40.85
N MET A 731 18.74 -0.83 -41.88
CA MET A 731 18.50 0.61 -41.78
C MET A 731 17.41 0.95 -40.76
N ASN A 732 16.36 0.14 -40.62
CA ASN A 732 15.30 0.37 -39.63
C ASN A 732 15.83 0.17 -38.21
N VAL A 733 16.73 -0.80 -38.02
CA VAL A 733 17.40 -1.06 -36.73
C VAL A 733 18.36 0.09 -36.40
N VAL A 734 19.16 0.52 -37.37
CA VAL A 734 20.10 1.66 -37.26
C VAL A 734 19.36 2.94 -36.87
N ASN A 735 18.28 3.28 -37.57
CA ASN A 735 17.48 4.47 -37.25
C ASN A 735 16.89 4.42 -35.84
N THR A 736 16.44 3.24 -35.40
CA THR A 736 15.92 3.04 -34.04
C THR A 736 17.04 3.22 -33.00
N VAL A 737 18.22 2.65 -33.23
CA VAL A 737 19.37 2.77 -32.31
C VAL A 737 19.85 4.21 -32.21
N LEU A 738 20.00 4.90 -33.33
CA LEU A 738 20.38 6.32 -33.35
C LEU A 738 19.34 7.20 -32.63
N SER A 739 18.05 6.89 -32.79
CA SER A 739 16.97 7.58 -32.07
C SER A 739 17.08 7.40 -30.55
N VAL A 740 17.32 6.17 -30.09
CA VAL A 740 17.49 5.87 -28.66
C VAL A 740 18.74 6.52 -28.08
N MET A 741 19.86 6.50 -28.79
CA MET A 741 21.11 7.09 -28.32
C MET A 741 21.06 8.63 -28.19
N GLY A 742 20.10 9.27 -28.85
CA GLY A 742 19.87 10.71 -28.73
C GLY A 742 18.74 11.09 -27.78
N PHE A 743 18.31 10.20 -26.88
CA PHE A 743 17.44 10.58 -25.77
C PHE A 743 18.04 11.74 -24.99
N ASP A 744 17.17 12.68 -24.59
CA ASP A 744 17.52 13.76 -23.66
C ASP A 744 17.64 13.19 -22.24
N TYR A 745 18.75 12.50 -22.01
CA TYR A 745 19.06 11.80 -20.77
C TYR A 745 20.58 11.73 -20.60
N PRO A 746 21.12 11.68 -19.37
CA PRO A 746 22.57 11.58 -19.18
C PRO A 746 23.15 10.35 -19.90
N ALA A 747 24.08 10.57 -20.84
CA ALA A 747 24.60 9.51 -21.71
C ALA A 747 25.23 8.34 -20.94
N GLY A 748 25.93 8.61 -19.83
CA GLY A 748 26.48 7.57 -18.93
C GLY A 748 25.43 6.77 -18.16
N LYS A 749 24.14 7.08 -18.32
CA LYS A 749 23.00 6.37 -17.72
C LYS A 749 22.12 5.66 -18.74
N VAL A 750 22.43 5.75 -20.04
CA VAL A 750 21.68 5.05 -21.11
C VAL A 750 22.55 3.95 -21.69
N SER A 751 22.02 2.73 -21.73
CA SER A 751 22.65 1.60 -22.43
C SER A 751 21.69 1.01 -23.45
N VAL A 752 22.17 0.77 -24.67
CA VAL A 752 21.38 0.21 -25.76
C VAL A 752 21.88 -1.20 -26.05
N TYR A 753 21.01 -2.20 -25.94
CA TYR A 753 21.31 -3.58 -26.32
C TYR A 753 20.52 -3.95 -27.57
N VAL A 754 21.21 -4.43 -28.59
CA VAL A 754 20.62 -4.94 -29.82
C VAL A 754 20.74 -6.46 -29.83
N SER A 755 19.60 -7.15 -29.74
CA SER A 755 19.51 -8.60 -29.84
C SER A 755 19.16 -9.02 -31.26
N ASP A 756 20.06 -9.75 -31.92
CA ASP A 756 19.83 -10.32 -33.26
C ASP A 756 19.60 -11.83 -33.18
N ASP A 757 18.36 -12.24 -33.43
CA ASP A 757 17.99 -13.65 -33.47
C ASP A 757 18.48 -14.36 -34.75
N GLY A 758 18.74 -13.62 -35.83
CA GLY A 758 19.29 -14.15 -37.06
C GLY A 758 20.82 -14.31 -37.03
N GLY A 759 21.49 -13.65 -36.09
CA GLY A 759 22.95 -13.64 -35.99
C GLY A 759 23.61 -13.07 -37.25
N SER A 760 23.05 -11.99 -37.82
CA SER A 760 23.47 -11.48 -39.13
C SER A 760 24.68 -10.57 -39.05
N ASP A 761 25.66 -10.86 -39.89
CA ASP A 761 26.79 -9.98 -40.22
C ASP A 761 26.33 -8.59 -40.68
N LEU A 762 25.25 -8.52 -41.47
CA LEU A 762 24.68 -7.28 -41.98
C LEU A 762 24.09 -6.38 -40.89
N SER A 763 23.42 -6.96 -39.89
CA SER A 763 22.91 -6.21 -38.73
C SER A 763 24.06 -5.64 -37.90
N LEU A 764 25.07 -6.46 -37.61
CA LEU A 764 26.24 -6.06 -36.82
C LEU A 764 27.03 -4.94 -37.53
N PHE A 765 27.27 -5.10 -38.83
CA PHE A 765 27.92 -4.06 -39.64
C PHE A 765 27.14 -2.74 -39.60
N GLY A 766 25.81 -2.80 -39.77
CA GLY A 766 24.96 -1.61 -39.69
C GLY A 766 25.08 -0.87 -38.36
N LEU A 767 25.22 -1.58 -37.23
CA LEU A 767 25.39 -0.97 -35.90
C LEU A 767 26.75 -0.31 -35.70
N ILE A 768 27.81 -0.87 -36.27
CA ILE A 768 29.15 -0.28 -36.23
C ILE A 768 29.16 1.05 -37.01
N GLU A 769 28.56 1.05 -38.20
CA GLU A 769 28.40 2.28 -38.98
C GLU A 769 27.48 3.29 -38.28
N ALA A 770 26.43 2.83 -37.60
CA ALA A 770 25.59 3.68 -36.76
C ALA A 770 26.38 4.34 -35.62
N ALA A 771 27.31 3.63 -34.99
CA ALA A 771 28.17 4.18 -33.95
C ALA A 771 29.10 5.28 -34.49
N LYS A 772 29.74 5.05 -35.64
CA LYS A 772 30.60 6.04 -36.33
C LYS A 772 29.81 7.30 -36.72
N PHE A 773 28.63 7.11 -37.30
CA PHE A 773 27.74 8.20 -37.67
C PHE A 773 27.20 8.95 -36.43
N GLY A 774 26.80 8.21 -35.39
CA GLY A 774 26.27 8.74 -34.14
C GLY A 774 27.23 9.71 -33.43
N ALA A 775 28.55 9.45 -33.51
CA ALA A 775 29.57 10.34 -32.96
C ALA A 775 29.55 11.76 -33.56
N HIS A 776 29.01 11.92 -34.77
CA HIS A 776 28.84 13.21 -35.44
C HIS A 776 27.40 13.74 -35.30
N TRP A 777 26.42 12.84 -35.35
CA TRP A 777 25.00 13.18 -35.41
C TRP A 777 24.38 13.54 -34.05
N LEU A 778 24.70 12.82 -32.98
CA LEU A 778 24.13 13.05 -31.65
C LEU A 778 24.46 14.46 -31.10
N PRO A 779 25.71 14.97 -31.24
CA PRO A 779 26.04 16.35 -30.91
C PRO A 779 25.13 17.39 -31.54
N PHE A 780 24.90 17.23 -32.84
CA PHE A 780 24.11 18.13 -33.66
C PHE A 780 22.64 18.14 -33.25
N CYS A 781 22.07 16.95 -32.98
CA CYS A 781 20.68 16.81 -32.53
C CYS A 781 20.42 17.49 -31.19
N ARG A 782 21.33 17.34 -30.23
CA ARG A 782 21.22 17.93 -28.88
C ARG A 782 21.27 19.47 -28.89
N GLU A 783 22.06 20.07 -29.79
CA GLU A 783 22.17 21.54 -29.87
C GLU A 783 20.98 22.21 -30.56
N ASN A 784 20.39 21.54 -31.55
CA ASN A 784 19.40 22.16 -32.43
C ASN A 784 17.95 21.78 -32.07
N ASP A 785 17.73 21.13 -30.92
CA ASP A 785 16.43 20.61 -30.45
C ASP A 785 15.63 19.92 -31.57
N VAL A 786 16.34 19.15 -32.40
CA VAL A 786 15.76 18.58 -33.61
C VAL A 786 14.95 17.37 -33.23
N THR A 787 13.63 17.49 -33.34
CA THR A 787 12.76 16.35 -33.04
C THR A 787 12.93 15.23 -34.07
N MET A 788 13.14 14.02 -33.57
CA MET A 788 13.98 12.97 -34.19
C MET A 788 13.44 12.21 -35.41
N TYR A 789 12.20 12.43 -35.89
CA TYR A 789 11.64 11.53 -36.92
C TYR A 789 11.58 12.14 -38.33
N GLU A 790 11.01 13.34 -38.52
CA GLU A 790 10.85 13.92 -39.87
C GLU A 790 12.16 14.45 -40.46
N SER A 791 13.07 14.96 -39.62
CA SER A 791 14.39 15.42 -40.06
C SER A 791 15.34 14.27 -40.38
N MET A 792 15.21 13.11 -39.72
CA MET A 792 16.16 12.01 -39.81
C MET A 792 15.82 11.07 -40.97
N LYS A 793 14.53 10.79 -41.25
CA LYS A 793 14.15 10.07 -42.46
C LYS A 793 14.54 10.85 -43.71
N VAL A 794 14.22 12.15 -43.76
CA VAL A 794 14.55 13.03 -44.88
C VAL A 794 16.05 13.32 -44.97
N ARG A 795 16.79 13.49 -43.87
CA ARG A 795 18.25 13.74 -43.93
C ARG A 795 19.12 12.50 -44.00
N VAL A 796 18.67 11.31 -43.57
CA VAL A 796 19.40 10.06 -43.84
C VAL A 796 19.10 9.59 -45.25
N GLU A 797 17.84 9.65 -45.72
CA GLU A 797 17.54 9.43 -47.15
C GLU A 797 18.24 10.49 -48.02
N ASN A 798 18.25 11.77 -47.64
CA ASN A 798 19.04 12.80 -48.34
C ASN A 798 20.55 12.71 -48.06
N ALA A 799 21.07 12.12 -46.99
CA ALA A 799 22.52 11.92 -46.82
C ALA A 799 23.00 10.67 -47.57
N VAL A 800 22.11 9.71 -47.79
CA VAL A 800 22.29 8.56 -48.69
C VAL A 800 22.10 8.98 -50.16
N GLU A 801 21.23 9.95 -50.46
CA GLU A 801 21.07 10.54 -51.81
C GLU A 801 22.06 11.68 -52.11
N MET A 802 22.49 12.47 -51.11
CA MET A 802 23.48 13.57 -51.24
C MET A 802 24.91 13.17 -50.88
N GLY A 803 25.15 11.95 -50.42
CA GLY A 803 26.49 11.39 -50.27
C GLY A 803 26.73 10.29 -51.31
N LYS A 804 27.71 10.31 -52.21
CA LYS A 804 28.92 11.14 -52.32
C LYS A 804 29.63 11.48 -50.99
N VAL A 805 29.35 10.71 -49.93
CA VAL A 805 30.43 10.23 -49.08
C VAL A 805 31.03 9.14 -49.94
N CYS A 806 32.22 9.43 -50.48
CA CYS A 806 32.89 8.65 -51.49
C CYS A 806 32.74 7.14 -51.24
N ASP A 807 32.43 6.38 -52.29
CA ASP A 807 32.75 4.96 -52.39
C ASP A 807 34.23 4.67 -52.03
N GLU A 808 35.07 5.72 -51.93
CA GLU A 808 36.47 5.66 -51.53
C GLU A 808 36.72 5.67 -50.00
N ASN A 809 35.70 5.93 -49.15
CA ASN A 809 35.86 5.88 -47.68
C ASN A 809 35.04 4.79 -46.98
N ILE A 810 34.26 3.99 -47.72
CA ILE A 810 33.93 2.63 -47.27
C ILE A 810 35.09 1.74 -47.69
N THR A 811 36.15 1.71 -46.88
CA THR A 811 37.20 0.67 -46.91
C THR A 811 36.66 -0.69 -46.44
N GLY A 812 35.41 -1.00 -46.81
CA GLY A 812 34.57 -1.95 -46.11
C GLY A 812 34.43 -3.28 -46.82
N GLU A 813 34.93 -3.48 -48.04
CA GLU A 813 34.90 -4.82 -48.61
C GLU A 813 35.86 -5.76 -47.86
N ASP A 814 37.00 -5.22 -47.40
CA ASP A 814 37.96 -5.92 -46.55
C ASP A 814 37.51 -5.99 -45.08
N GLU A 815 36.90 -4.94 -44.51
CA GLU A 815 36.31 -5.01 -43.16
C GLU A 815 35.09 -5.94 -43.12
N ARG A 816 34.19 -5.89 -44.10
CA ARG A 816 33.05 -6.82 -44.22
C ARG A 816 33.54 -8.25 -44.45
N LYS A 817 34.61 -8.47 -45.22
CA LYS A 817 35.28 -9.80 -45.30
C LYS A 817 35.89 -10.21 -43.95
N ALA A 818 36.46 -9.28 -43.19
CA ALA A 818 36.99 -9.55 -41.85
C ALA A 818 35.90 -9.93 -40.84
N PHE A 819 34.72 -9.28 -40.90
CA PHE A 819 33.55 -9.65 -40.09
C PHE A 819 32.87 -10.94 -40.57
N LYS A 820 32.84 -11.18 -41.88
CA LYS A 820 32.34 -12.45 -42.45
C LYS A 820 33.14 -13.66 -41.97
N LYS A 821 34.42 -13.46 -41.63
CA LYS A 821 35.29 -14.47 -41.01
C LYS A 821 34.87 -14.87 -39.58
N TRP A 822 34.16 -13.98 -38.87
CA TRP A 822 33.59 -14.26 -37.53
C TRP A 822 32.28 -15.04 -37.58
N THR A 823 31.51 -14.87 -38.66
CA THR A 823 30.22 -15.54 -38.89
C THR A 823 30.33 -16.71 -39.88
N ASP A 824 31.54 -17.15 -40.20
CA ASP A 824 31.77 -18.16 -41.20
C ASP A 824 31.22 -19.52 -40.71
N GLY A 825 30.37 -20.15 -41.53
CA GLY A 825 29.62 -21.35 -41.14
C GLY A 825 28.40 -21.10 -40.24
N PHE A 826 28.07 -19.86 -39.87
CA PHE A 826 26.85 -19.57 -39.11
C PHE A 826 25.63 -19.79 -40.00
N THR A 827 24.62 -20.44 -39.44
CA THR A 827 23.29 -20.52 -40.05
C THR A 827 22.27 -19.99 -39.06
N ARG A 828 21.12 -19.51 -39.52
CA ARG A 828 20.03 -19.03 -38.64
C ARG A 828 19.60 -20.03 -37.56
N GLN A 829 19.90 -21.32 -37.76
CA GLN A 829 19.54 -22.41 -36.84
C GLN A 829 20.75 -22.99 -36.09
N ASP A 830 21.97 -22.56 -36.41
CA ASP A 830 23.20 -23.08 -35.83
C ASP A 830 24.31 -22.02 -35.84
N HIS A 831 24.56 -21.41 -34.69
CA HIS A 831 25.66 -20.48 -34.45
C HIS A 831 25.93 -20.34 -32.93
N PRO A 832 27.19 -20.08 -32.51
CA PRO A 832 27.52 -19.80 -31.11
C PRO A 832 26.97 -18.44 -30.65
N THR A 833 27.06 -18.18 -29.35
CA THR A 833 26.76 -16.86 -28.76
C THR A 833 27.79 -15.84 -29.22
N VAL A 834 27.32 -14.64 -29.58
CA VAL A 834 28.17 -13.47 -29.89
C VAL A 834 27.74 -12.31 -29.01
N ILE A 835 28.69 -11.72 -28.28
CA ILE A 835 28.47 -10.48 -27.52
C ILE A 835 29.57 -9.51 -27.93
N GLN A 836 29.19 -8.35 -28.46
CA GLN A 836 30.12 -7.32 -28.89
C GLN A 836 29.72 -5.97 -28.29
N VAL A 837 30.62 -5.36 -27.52
CA VAL A 837 30.47 -3.96 -27.11
C VAL A 837 30.98 -3.10 -28.27
N ILE A 838 30.08 -2.34 -28.89
CA ILE A 838 30.36 -1.47 -30.04
C ILE A 838 30.76 -0.08 -29.53
N LEU A 839 30.07 0.43 -28.51
CA LEU A 839 30.42 1.66 -27.80
C LEU A 839 30.41 1.43 -26.30
N HIS A 840 31.45 1.89 -25.63
CA HIS A 840 31.63 1.88 -24.20
C HIS A 840 31.50 3.30 -23.66
N GLY A 841 30.38 3.58 -22.99
CA GLY A 841 29.98 4.89 -22.47
C GLY A 841 30.78 5.42 -21.28
N SER A 842 32.05 5.06 -21.19
CA SER A 842 33.05 5.74 -20.36
C SER A 842 34.36 5.99 -21.09
N LYS A 843 34.52 5.44 -22.30
CA LYS A 843 35.73 5.50 -23.11
C LYS A 843 35.46 6.20 -24.44
N ASP A 844 34.36 5.83 -25.09
CA ASP A 844 34.03 6.34 -26.41
C ASP A 844 33.31 7.68 -26.30
N LYS A 845 33.84 8.64 -27.06
CA LYS A 845 33.44 10.04 -27.04
C LYS A 845 32.99 10.47 -28.43
N ASP A 846 32.04 11.40 -28.46
CA ASP A 846 31.67 12.07 -29.69
C ASP A 846 32.75 13.06 -30.15
N ILE A 847 32.53 13.71 -31.30
CA ILE A 847 33.49 14.67 -31.87
C ILE A 847 33.76 15.89 -30.98
N ARG A 848 32.96 16.13 -29.93
CA ARG A 848 33.16 17.22 -28.96
C ARG A 848 33.83 16.76 -27.66
N GLY A 849 34.06 15.46 -27.53
CA GLY A 849 34.66 14.87 -26.33
C GLY A 849 33.65 14.50 -25.25
N ASP A 850 32.35 14.59 -25.53
CA ASP A 850 31.29 14.15 -24.62
C ASP A 850 31.11 12.63 -24.68
N VAL A 851 30.71 12.04 -23.57
CA VAL A 851 30.52 10.58 -23.46
C VAL A 851 29.30 10.13 -24.26
N MET A 852 29.44 9.03 -25.00
CA MET A 852 28.33 8.41 -25.73
C MET A 852 27.62 7.32 -24.90
N PRO A 853 26.33 7.00 -25.16
CA PRO A 853 25.67 5.85 -24.54
C PRO A 853 26.36 4.53 -24.86
N ASN A 854 26.20 3.52 -23.99
CA ASN A 854 26.69 2.17 -24.31
C ASN A 854 25.89 1.59 -25.49
N LEU A 855 26.57 0.90 -26.41
CA LEU A 855 25.93 0.13 -27.48
C LEU A 855 26.49 -1.30 -27.49
N ILE A 856 25.63 -2.28 -27.21
CA ILE A 856 25.99 -3.69 -27.09
C ILE A 856 25.19 -4.50 -28.10
N TYR A 857 25.86 -5.32 -28.89
CA TYR A 857 25.26 -6.31 -29.78
C TYR A 857 25.29 -7.70 -29.13
N VAL A 858 24.17 -8.41 -29.21
CA VAL A 858 24.01 -9.76 -28.65
C VAL A 858 23.32 -10.67 -29.67
N ALA A 859 23.96 -11.77 -30.03
CA ALA A 859 23.33 -12.89 -30.72
C ALA A 859 23.41 -14.12 -29.81
N ARG A 860 22.25 -14.68 -29.44
CA ARG A 860 22.18 -15.86 -28.57
C ARG A 860 22.64 -17.12 -29.31
N GLU A 861 23.20 -18.09 -28.60
CA GLU A 861 23.53 -19.39 -29.21
C GLU A 861 22.29 -20.09 -29.76
N LYS A 862 22.43 -20.65 -30.96
CA LYS A 862 21.45 -21.55 -31.58
C LYS A 862 22.11 -22.84 -31.99
N ARG A 863 21.41 -23.94 -31.70
CA ARG A 863 21.76 -25.30 -32.11
C ARG A 863 20.53 -25.98 -32.70
N ARG A 864 20.73 -26.81 -33.72
CA ARG A 864 19.65 -27.55 -34.39
C ARG A 864 18.89 -28.50 -33.48
N THR A 865 19.53 -28.98 -32.42
CA THR A 865 18.97 -29.93 -31.44
C THR A 865 18.19 -29.26 -30.32
N SER A 866 18.28 -27.92 -30.18
CA SER A 866 17.66 -27.17 -29.10
C SER A 866 16.39 -26.47 -29.57
N LEU A 867 15.36 -26.47 -28.72
CA LEU A 867 14.13 -25.72 -28.96
C LEU A 867 14.39 -24.24 -28.66
N HIS A 868 14.15 -23.37 -29.64
CA HIS A 868 14.30 -21.92 -29.49
C HIS A 868 12.94 -21.25 -29.52
N HIS A 869 12.56 -20.57 -28.43
CA HIS A 869 11.43 -19.64 -28.43
C HIS A 869 11.80 -18.40 -29.24
N PHE A 870 10.87 -17.87 -30.06
CA PHE A 870 11.10 -16.75 -30.99
C PHE A 870 11.52 -15.45 -30.27
N LYS A 871 10.63 -14.44 -30.18
CA LYS A 871 10.97 -13.15 -29.57
C LYS A 871 11.20 -13.26 -28.06
N ALA A 872 10.40 -14.05 -27.32
CA ALA A 872 10.66 -14.27 -25.90
C ALA A 872 12.01 -14.91 -25.62
N GLY A 873 12.52 -15.81 -26.46
CA GLY A 873 13.82 -16.41 -26.19
C GLY A 873 14.99 -15.46 -26.44
N ALA A 874 14.87 -14.56 -27.43
CA ALA A 874 15.85 -13.50 -27.68
C ALA A 874 15.80 -12.43 -26.58
N LEU A 875 14.59 -12.03 -26.15
CA LEU A 875 14.42 -11.13 -25.01
C LEU A 875 14.84 -11.77 -23.70
N ASN A 876 14.57 -13.06 -23.44
CA ASN A 876 14.95 -13.79 -22.21
C ASN A 876 16.45 -13.92 -22.01
N ALA A 877 17.23 -13.87 -23.09
CA ALA A 877 18.68 -13.74 -22.99
C ALA A 877 19.11 -12.38 -22.39
N LEU A 878 18.23 -11.38 -22.40
CA LEU A 878 18.43 -10.04 -21.83
C LEU A 878 17.55 -9.78 -20.57
N VAL A 879 16.29 -10.22 -20.55
CA VAL A 879 15.25 -9.92 -19.55
C VAL A 879 14.10 -10.96 -19.55
N GLY A 880 13.59 -11.36 -18.37
CA GLY A 880 12.63 -12.48 -18.21
C GLY A 880 11.17 -12.23 -18.63
N ILE A 881 10.87 -12.38 -19.92
CA ILE A 881 9.52 -12.47 -20.54
C ILE A 881 8.88 -13.85 -20.33
N ARG A 882 7.60 -13.87 -19.94
CA ARG A 882 6.80 -15.10 -19.78
C ARG A 882 6.39 -15.64 -21.16
N TYR A 883 6.66 -16.92 -21.41
CA TYR A 883 6.37 -17.60 -22.68
C TYR A 883 5.33 -18.72 -22.51
N GLY A 884 4.86 -19.29 -23.62
CA GLY A 884 3.88 -20.40 -23.63
C GLY A 884 2.58 -20.10 -24.39
N THR A 885 2.44 -18.89 -24.94
CA THR A 885 1.37 -18.53 -25.87
C THR A 885 1.96 -17.74 -27.04
N THR A 886 1.20 -17.54 -28.11
CA THR A 886 1.64 -16.72 -29.25
C THR A 886 1.64 -15.22 -28.91
N SER A 887 0.92 -14.80 -27.87
CA SER A 887 0.79 -13.42 -27.39
C SER A 887 1.42 -13.27 -26.01
N GLU A 888 2.75 -13.35 -25.99
CA GLU A 888 3.59 -13.36 -24.77
C GLU A 888 3.57 -11.99 -24.05
N ASP A 889 3.29 -10.92 -24.77
CA ASP A 889 3.19 -9.55 -24.29
C ASP A 889 2.03 -9.34 -23.29
N ILE A 890 0.82 -9.67 -23.70
CA ILE A 890 -0.36 -9.60 -22.85
C ILE A 890 -0.27 -10.63 -21.71
N LEU A 891 0.28 -11.83 -21.95
CA LEU A 891 0.49 -12.81 -20.89
C LEU A 891 1.47 -12.31 -19.82
N THR A 892 2.60 -11.75 -20.22
CA THR A 892 3.62 -11.25 -19.29
C THR A 892 3.08 -10.12 -18.45
N SER A 893 2.46 -9.11 -19.08
CA SER A 893 1.88 -7.98 -18.36
C SER A 893 0.75 -8.41 -17.42
N TYR A 894 -0.13 -9.30 -17.87
CA TYR A 894 -1.20 -9.87 -17.04
C TYR A 894 -0.67 -10.64 -15.83
N LEU A 895 0.35 -11.49 -16.00
CA LEU A 895 0.94 -12.24 -14.89
C LEU A 895 1.68 -11.33 -13.90
N LEU A 896 2.38 -10.30 -14.37
CA LEU A 896 2.96 -9.29 -13.49
C LEU A 896 1.89 -8.58 -12.68
N GLN A 897 0.75 -8.24 -13.29
CA GLN A 897 -0.36 -7.66 -12.54
C GLN A 897 -0.96 -8.63 -11.52
N CYS A 898 -1.06 -9.93 -11.85
CA CYS A 898 -1.42 -10.98 -10.89
C CYS A 898 -0.41 -11.15 -9.74
N GLU A 899 0.85 -10.77 -9.94
CA GLU A 899 1.87 -10.72 -8.90
C GLU A 899 1.82 -9.42 -8.06
N GLY A 900 0.90 -8.50 -8.38
CA GLY A 900 0.68 -7.25 -7.64
C GLY A 900 1.31 -6.01 -8.28
N TRP A 901 1.91 -6.12 -9.47
CA TRP A 901 2.49 -4.98 -10.18
C TRP A 901 1.42 -4.11 -10.83
N LYS A 902 1.65 -2.79 -10.91
CA LYS A 902 0.74 -1.85 -11.56
C LYS A 902 1.39 -1.24 -12.81
N GLY A 903 0.76 -1.43 -13.96
CA GLY A 903 1.13 -0.72 -15.19
C GLY A 903 0.59 0.71 -15.20
N ILE A 904 1.36 1.66 -15.73
CA ILE A 904 0.94 3.05 -15.94
C ILE A 904 0.91 3.32 -17.44
N PHE A 905 -0.22 3.82 -17.94
CA PHE A 905 -0.35 4.28 -19.32
C PHE A 905 -0.11 5.79 -19.39
N CYS A 906 0.95 6.20 -20.08
CA CYS A 906 1.31 7.61 -20.27
C CYS A 906 1.08 8.00 -21.73
N ASN A 907 0.20 8.99 -21.97
CA ASN A 907 -0.14 9.49 -23.30
C ASN A 907 0.26 10.97 -23.43
N PRO A 908 1.52 11.29 -23.75
CA PRO A 908 1.97 12.67 -23.94
C PRO A 908 1.34 13.31 -25.19
N ASN A 909 1.23 14.65 -25.20
CA ASN A 909 0.63 15.41 -26.31
C ASN A 909 1.31 15.14 -27.67
N LYS A 910 2.63 14.92 -27.65
CA LYS A 910 3.39 14.42 -28.79
C LYS A 910 3.63 12.94 -28.56
N ALA A 911 3.30 12.10 -29.55
CA ALA A 911 3.58 10.68 -29.46
C ALA A 911 5.09 10.46 -29.26
N ALA A 912 5.44 9.89 -28.11
CA ALA A 912 6.82 9.64 -27.71
C ALA A 912 7.46 8.47 -28.47
N PHE A 913 6.65 7.57 -29.01
CA PHE A 913 7.09 6.41 -29.78
C PHE A 913 6.28 6.32 -31.08
N TYR A 914 6.97 6.34 -32.23
CA TYR A 914 6.42 6.12 -33.56
C TYR A 914 7.02 4.86 -34.18
N GLY A 915 6.23 4.14 -34.96
CA GLY A 915 6.68 2.97 -35.71
C GLY A 915 5.85 2.76 -36.96
N ASP A 916 6.43 2.06 -37.93
CA ASP A 916 5.75 1.77 -39.19
C ASP A 916 4.64 0.73 -38.98
N ALA A 917 3.46 1.01 -39.53
CA ALA A 917 2.31 0.11 -39.49
C ALA A 917 2.21 -0.70 -40.80
N PRO A 918 1.68 -1.93 -40.78
CA PRO A 918 1.38 -2.67 -42.01
C PRO A 918 0.36 -1.92 -42.86
N ILE A 919 0.69 -1.69 -44.13
CA ILE A 919 -0.16 -0.94 -45.07
C ILE A 919 -1.05 -1.85 -45.94
N ASN A 920 -0.83 -3.16 -45.93
CA ASN A 920 -1.60 -4.12 -46.71
C ASN A 920 -2.52 -4.98 -45.83
N LEU A 921 -3.68 -5.35 -46.39
CA LEU A 921 -4.72 -6.03 -45.63
C LEU A 921 -4.31 -7.44 -45.21
N PHE A 922 -3.55 -8.16 -46.04
CA PHE A 922 -3.14 -9.53 -45.75
C PHE A 922 -2.25 -9.61 -44.50
N ASP A 923 -1.28 -8.71 -44.37
CA ASP A 923 -0.39 -8.65 -43.21
C ASP A 923 -1.12 -8.20 -41.94
N VAL A 924 -2.05 -7.25 -42.05
CA VAL A 924 -2.94 -6.86 -40.94
C VAL A 924 -3.75 -8.06 -40.45
N LEU A 925 -4.38 -8.82 -41.35
CA LEU A 925 -5.19 -9.98 -40.97
C LEU A 925 -4.36 -11.12 -40.40
N ASN A 926 -3.16 -11.38 -40.93
CA ASN A 926 -2.26 -12.38 -40.34
C ASN A 926 -1.76 -11.97 -38.96
N GLN A 927 -1.47 -10.68 -38.74
CA GLN A 927 -1.11 -10.16 -37.42
C GLN A 927 -2.26 -10.38 -36.43
N GLN A 928 -3.49 -10.03 -36.80
CA GLN A 928 -4.63 -10.19 -35.91
C GLN A 928 -5.07 -11.64 -35.72
N LYS A 929 -4.84 -12.51 -36.71
CA LYS A 929 -5.02 -13.96 -36.55
C LYS A 929 -4.10 -14.48 -35.45
N ARG A 930 -2.83 -14.05 -35.43
CA ARG A 930 -1.88 -14.44 -34.36
C ARG A 930 -2.34 -13.96 -32.99
N TRP A 931 -2.83 -12.72 -32.89
CA TRP A 931 -3.41 -12.19 -31.65
C TRP A 931 -4.61 -13.02 -31.20
N ALA A 932 -5.52 -13.34 -32.12
CA ALA A 932 -6.69 -14.14 -31.81
C ALA A 932 -6.33 -15.53 -31.27
N THR A 933 -5.39 -16.21 -31.92
CA THR A 933 -4.90 -17.52 -31.45
C THR A 933 -4.23 -17.42 -30.07
N GLY A 934 -3.40 -16.39 -29.84
CA GLY A 934 -2.73 -16.16 -28.55
C GLY A 934 -3.69 -15.84 -27.41
N LEU A 935 -4.69 -14.99 -27.67
CA LEU A 935 -5.75 -14.65 -26.72
C LEU A 935 -6.59 -15.86 -26.30
N LEU A 936 -6.95 -16.72 -27.26
CA LEU A 936 -7.64 -17.98 -26.96
C LEU A 936 -6.75 -18.95 -26.18
N GLN A 937 -5.46 -19.02 -26.50
CA GLN A 937 -4.50 -19.81 -25.69
C GLN A 937 -4.47 -19.33 -24.24
N ILE A 938 -4.52 -18.02 -23.97
CA ILE A 938 -4.59 -17.48 -22.61
C ILE A 938 -5.92 -17.83 -21.95
N LEU A 939 -7.04 -17.63 -22.65
CA LEU A 939 -8.39 -17.91 -22.15
C LEU A 939 -8.55 -19.34 -21.66
N PHE A 940 -8.03 -20.31 -22.42
CA PHE A 940 -8.12 -21.74 -22.13
C PHE A 940 -6.89 -22.31 -21.42
N SER A 941 -5.96 -21.46 -20.98
CA SER A 941 -4.81 -21.89 -20.17
C SER A 941 -5.15 -21.96 -18.67
N LYS A 942 -4.23 -22.54 -17.89
CA LYS A 942 -4.25 -22.44 -16.41
C LYS A 942 -4.20 -21.01 -15.86
N TYR A 943 -3.84 -20.04 -16.71
CA TYR A 943 -3.77 -18.62 -16.39
C TYR A 943 -5.01 -17.85 -16.88
N SER A 944 -6.15 -18.51 -17.14
CA SER A 944 -7.37 -17.85 -17.61
C SER A 944 -7.77 -16.63 -16.76
N PRO A 945 -8.09 -15.47 -17.36
CA PRO A 945 -8.51 -14.28 -16.62
C PRO A 945 -9.74 -14.51 -15.72
N PHE A 946 -10.66 -15.40 -16.13
CA PHE A 946 -11.88 -15.68 -15.40
C PHE A 946 -11.69 -16.58 -14.17
N THR A 947 -10.59 -17.33 -14.10
CA THR A 947 -10.30 -18.22 -12.95
C THR A 947 -9.08 -17.74 -12.18
N PHE A 948 -7.92 -17.71 -12.84
CA PHE A 948 -6.67 -17.24 -12.26
C PHE A 948 -6.71 -15.73 -12.04
N GLY A 949 -7.13 -14.95 -13.04
CA GLY A 949 -7.12 -13.49 -12.96
C GLY A 949 -8.03 -12.95 -11.85
N ILE A 950 -9.30 -13.36 -11.84
CA ILE A 950 -10.25 -12.95 -10.79
C ILE A 950 -9.72 -13.25 -9.38
N LYS A 951 -9.01 -14.37 -9.20
CA LYS A 951 -8.42 -14.74 -7.92
C LYS A 951 -7.32 -13.78 -7.46
N TYR A 952 -6.47 -13.29 -8.37
CA TYR A 952 -5.26 -12.53 -8.00
C TYR A 952 -5.37 -11.02 -8.22
N ILE A 953 -6.07 -10.56 -9.27
CA ILE A 953 -6.26 -9.12 -9.58
C ILE A 953 -7.70 -8.64 -9.35
N GLY A 954 -8.56 -9.48 -8.79
CA GLY A 954 -9.95 -9.17 -8.48
C GLY A 954 -10.88 -9.22 -9.70
N ILE A 955 -12.18 -9.13 -9.41
CA ILE A 955 -13.26 -9.36 -10.38
C ILE A 955 -13.20 -8.38 -11.56
N LEU A 956 -13.04 -7.08 -11.29
CA LEU A 956 -13.10 -6.05 -12.33
C LEU A 956 -11.94 -6.15 -13.33
N MET A 957 -10.71 -6.30 -12.82
CA MET A 957 -9.53 -6.41 -13.67
C MET A 957 -9.48 -7.77 -14.38
N GLY A 958 -9.89 -8.84 -13.68
CA GLY A 958 -10.08 -10.16 -14.28
C GLY A 958 -11.08 -10.14 -15.44
N PHE A 959 -12.21 -9.44 -15.31
CA PHE A 959 -13.16 -9.25 -16.42
C PHE A 959 -12.62 -8.39 -17.55
N THR A 960 -11.79 -7.38 -17.25
CA THR A 960 -11.19 -6.52 -18.30
C THR A 960 -10.22 -7.32 -19.17
N TYR A 961 -9.33 -8.11 -18.57
CA TYR A 961 -8.50 -9.06 -19.32
C TYR A 961 -9.33 -10.15 -19.99
N GLY A 962 -10.37 -10.63 -19.31
CA GLY A 962 -11.33 -11.60 -19.85
C GLY A 962 -11.98 -11.09 -21.14
N HIS A 963 -12.46 -9.85 -21.16
CA HIS A 963 -13.05 -9.22 -22.33
C HIS A 963 -12.10 -9.24 -23.54
N ASN A 964 -10.83 -8.87 -23.34
CA ASN A 964 -9.82 -8.92 -24.41
C ASN A 964 -9.63 -10.35 -24.94
N THR A 965 -9.60 -11.35 -24.05
CA THR A 965 -9.44 -12.75 -24.47
C THR A 965 -10.65 -13.32 -25.22
N LEU A 966 -11.84 -12.72 -25.06
CA LEU A 966 -13.08 -13.14 -25.72
C LEU A 966 -13.26 -12.52 -27.12
N TRP A 967 -12.42 -11.57 -27.55
CA TRP A 967 -12.52 -10.94 -28.87
C TRP A 967 -12.65 -11.94 -30.04
N PRO A 968 -11.86 -13.04 -30.09
CA PRO A 968 -11.97 -14.00 -31.20
C PRO A 968 -13.30 -14.74 -31.24
N ILE A 969 -13.98 -14.88 -30.10
CA ILE A 969 -15.27 -15.57 -29.99
C ILE A 969 -16.38 -14.78 -30.70
N TRP A 970 -16.24 -13.45 -30.84
CA TRP A 970 -17.16 -12.64 -31.63
C TRP A 970 -17.26 -13.04 -33.10
N SER A 971 -16.29 -13.80 -33.63
CA SER A 971 -16.41 -14.38 -34.97
C SER A 971 -17.64 -15.27 -35.13
N ILE A 972 -18.10 -15.93 -34.06
CA ILE A 972 -19.30 -16.80 -34.08
C ILE A 972 -20.57 -15.98 -34.37
N PRO A 973 -20.99 -15.01 -33.52
CA PRO A 973 -22.17 -14.21 -33.81
C PRO A 973 -22.01 -13.42 -35.11
N ILE A 974 -20.84 -12.84 -35.40
CA ILE A 974 -20.63 -12.10 -36.66
C ILE A 974 -20.88 -13.00 -37.87
N THR A 975 -20.35 -14.22 -37.86
CA THR A 975 -20.57 -15.19 -38.96
C THR A 975 -22.05 -15.57 -39.05
N ILE A 976 -22.71 -15.84 -37.93
CA ILE A 976 -24.15 -16.17 -37.93
C ILE A 976 -24.97 -15.02 -38.53
N TYR A 977 -24.79 -13.79 -38.06
CA TYR A 977 -25.55 -12.63 -38.55
C TYR A 977 -25.17 -12.19 -39.98
N ALA A 978 -23.99 -12.58 -40.48
CA ALA A 978 -23.57 -12.31 -41.85
C ALA A 978 -24.21 -13.25 -42.88
N PHE A 979 -24.66 -14.45 -42.47
CA PHE A 979 -25.19 -15.48 -43.37
C PHE A 979 -26.64 -15.88 -43.06
N LEU A 980 -27.01 -16.14 -41.79
CA LEU A 980 -28.30 -16.75 -41.44
C LEU A 980 -29.50 -15.85 -41.78
N PRO A 981 -29.55 -14.55 -41.42
CA PRO A 981 -30.64 -13.66 -41.82
C PRO A 981 -30.87 -13.58 -43.34
N GLN A 982 -29.78 -13.56 -44.10
CA GLN A 982 -29.76 -13.40 -45.55
C GLN A 982 -30.21 -14.69 -46.25
N LEU A 983 -29.75 -15.85 -45.76
CA LEU A 983 -30.20 -17.15 -46.26
C LEU A 983 -31.66 -17.40 -45.92
N ALA A 984 -32.12 -17.03 -44.71
CA ALA A 984 -33.53 -17.09 -44.35
C ALA A 984 -34.39 -16.20 -45.25
N LEU A 985 -33.94 -14.97 -45.54
CA LEU A 985 -34.62 -14.06 -46.46
C LEU A 985 -34.74 -14.63 -47.88
N LEU A 986 -33.69 -15.28 -48.38
CA LEU A 986 -33.70 -15.92 -49.70
C LEU A 986 -34.64 -17.14 -49.77
N ASN A 987 -34.87 -17.80 -48.64
CA ASN A 987 -35.78 -18.96 -48.53
C ASN A 987 -37.19 -18.59 -48.06
N GLY A 988 -37.50 -17.30 -47.85
CA GLY A 988 -38.83 -16.85 -47.43
C GLY A 988 -39.15 -17.09 -45.96
N VAL A 989 -38.14 -17.30 -45.10
CA VAL A 989 -38.30 -17.48 -43.66
C VAL A 989 -38.03 -16.15 -42.94
N SER A 990 -39.01 -15.70 -42.15
CA SER A 990 -38.88 -14.52 -41.28
C SER A 990 -38.28 -14.91 -39.93
N LEU A 991 -37.22 -14.22 -39.51
CA LEU A 991 -36.51 -14.49 -38.25
C LEU A 991 -36.74 -13.44 -37.15
N PHE A 992 -37.25 -12.25 -37.51
CA PHE A 992 -37.34 -11.11 -36.60
C PHE A 992 -38.80 -10.71 -36.36
N PRO A 993 -39.10 -10.04 -35.22
CA PRO A 993 -40.43 -9.50 -34.95
C PRO A 993 -40.91 -8.55 -36.05
N LYS A 994 -42.23 -8.51 -36.28
CA LYS A 994 -42.84 -7.61 -37.26
C LYS A 994 -42.68 -6.15 -36.81
N VAL A 995 -42.56 -5.23 -37.76
CA VAL A 995 -42.27 -3.79 -37.50
C VAL A 995 -43.22 -3.13 -36.49
N PHE A 996 -44.49 -3.52 -36.47
CA PHE A 996 -45.50 -2.96 -35.57
C PHE A 996 -45.69 -3.75 -34.26
N GLU A 997 -44.93 -4.82 -34.04
CA GLU A 997 -44.96 -5.52 -32.77
C GLU A 997 -44.20 -4.71 -31.69
N PRO A 998 -44.70 -4.65 -30.45
CA PRO A 998 -44.04 -3.92 -29.37
C PRO A 998 -42.57 -4.33 -29.15
N CYS A 999 -42.26 -5.61 -29.38
CA CYS A 999 -40.90 -6.15 -29.28
C CYS A 999 -39.93 -5.55 -30.30
N PHE A 1000 -40.41 -5.09 -31.46
CA PHE A 1000 -39.57 -4.47 -32.49
C PHE A 1000 -38.91 -3.17 -32.02
N ILE A 1001 -39.64 -2.38 -31.22
CA ILE A 1001 -39.12 -1.13 -30.62
C ILE A 1001 -37.91 -1.43 -29.73
N LEU A 1002 -37.91 -2.55 -29.01
CA LEU A 1002 -36.77 -2.97 -28.18
C LEU A 1002 -35.54 -3.31 -29.04
N TYR A 1003 -35.71 -4.01 -30.17
CA TYR A 1003 -34.61 -4.30 -31.09
C TYR A 1003 -34.01 -3.03 -31.69
N MET A 1004 -34.85 -2.08 -32.11
CA MET A 1004 -34.42 -0.78 -32.62
C MET A 1004 -33.68 0.04 -31.57
N PHE A 1005 -34.19 0.07 -30.33
CA PHE A 1005 -33.55 0.75 -29.21
C PHE A 1005 -32.18 0.15 -28.88
N LEU A 1006 -32.07 -1.18 -28.81
CA LEU A 1006 -30.81 -1.86 -28.52
C LEU A 1006 -29.78 -1.66 -29.64
N PHE A 1007 -30.20 -1.73 -30.91
CA PHE A 1007 -29.30 -1.53 -32.05
C PHE A 1007 -28.79 -0.09 -32.13
N ILE A 1008 -29.69 0.89 -32.08
CA ILE A 1008 -29.32 2.32 -32.14
C ILE A 1008 -28.52 2.71 -30.88
N GLY A 1009 -28.91 2.20 -29.71
CA GLY A 1009 -28.21 2.45 -28.46
C GLY A 1009 -26.78 1.93 -28.48
N ALA A 1010 -26.56 0.69 -28.91
CA ALA A 1010 -25.22 0.09 -28.95
C ALA A 1010 -24.29 0.81 -29.93
N TYR A 1011 -24.70 1.00 -31.19
CA TYR A 1011 -23.88 1.68 -32.19
C TYR A 1011 -23.76 3.19 -31.92
N GLY A 1012 -24.80 3.81 -31.34
CA GLY A 1012 -24.79 5.21 -30.97
C GLY A 1012 -23.84 5.50 -29.81
N GLN A 1013 -23.81 4.63 -28.80
CA GLN A 1013 -22.85 4.72 -27.71
C GLN A 1013 -21.42 4.52 -28.21
N ASP A 1014 -21.18 3.49 -29.02
CA ASP A 1014 -19.85 3.21 -29.59
C ASP A 1014 -19.34 4.39 -30.46
N LEU A 1015 -20.20 4.98 -31.29
CA LEU A 1015 -19.88 6.18 -32.05
C LEU A 1015 -19.56 7.39 -31.15
N LEU A 1016 -20.38 7.61 -30.11
CA LEU A 1016 -20.18 8.71 -29.18
C LEU A 1016 -18.85 8.59 -28.46
N ASP A 1017 -18.54 7.40 -27.94
CA ASP A 1017 -17.26 7.11 -27.28
C ASP A 1017 -16.10 7.36 -28.25
N PHE A 1018 -16.21 6.87 -29.50
CA PHE A 1018 -15.17 7.08 -30.52
C PHE A 1018 -14.91 8.56 -30.83
N ILE A 1019 -15.96 9.40 -30.86
CA ILE A 1019 -15.84 10.85 -31.11
C ILE A 1019 -15.28 11.58 -29.88
N ILE A 1020 -15.72 11.24 -28.66
CA ILE A 1020 -15.25 11.86 -27.41
C ILE A 1020 -13.72 11.74 -27.28
N TYR A 1021 -13.15 10.62 -27.74
CA TYR A 1021 -11.71 10.39 -27.73
C TYR A 1021 -10.97 10.89 -28.99
N GLY A 1022 -11.55 11.84 -29.72
CA GLY A 1022 -10.89 12.54 -30.84
C GLY A 1022 -10.98 11.81 -32.19
N GLY A 1023 -11.84 10.80 -32.31
CA GLY A 1023 -12.15 10.13 -33.56
C GLY A 1023 -13.06 10.96 -34.47
N THR A 1024 -13.16 10.55 -35.74
CA THR A 1024 -14.12 11.12 -36.70
C THR A 1024 -15.15 10.07 -37.10
N PHE A 1025 -16.33 10.49 -37.54
CA PHE A 1025 -17.36 9.58 -38.04
C PHE A 1025 -16.82 8.67 -39.16
N GLN A 1026 -16.00 9.20 -40.06
CA GLN A 1026 -15.39 8.41 -41.13
C GLN A 1026 -14.42 7.35 -40.61
N LYS A 1027 -13.61 7.67 -39.60
CA LYS A 1027 -12.72 6.70 -38.94
C LYS A 1027 -13.52 5.63 -38.19
N TRP A 1028 -14.58 6.02 -37.49
CA TRP A 1028 -15.50 5.09 -36.82
C TRP A 1028 -16.15 4.13 -37.82
N TRP A 1029 -16.70 4.65 -38.91
CA TRP A 1029 -17.34 3.82 -39.94
C TRP A 1029 -16.34 2.84 -40.61
N ASN A 1030 -15.10 3.28 -40.82
CA ASN A 1030 -14.04 2.40 -41.30
C ASN A 1030 -13.63 1.34 -40.26
N ASP A 1031 -13.71 1.65 -38.96
CA ASP A 1031 -13.48 0.68 -37.90
C ASP A 1031 -14.60 -0.38 -37.87
N GLN A 1032 -15.87 0.01 -38.04
CA GLN A 1032 -16.99 -0.94 -38.18
C GLN A 1032 -16.80 -1.89 -39.38
N ARG A 1033 -16.33 -1.36 -40.52
CA ARG A 1033 -15.96 -2.21 -41.68
C ARG A 1033 -14.84 -3.19 -41.33
N MET A 1034 -13.80 -2.72 -40.64
CA MET A 1034 -12.71 -3.56 -40.21
C MET A 1034 -13.16 -4.61 -39.19
N TRP A 1035 -14.09 -4.28 -38.30
CA TRP A 1035 -14.67 -5.22 -37.34
C TRP A 1035 -15.35 -6.40 -38.05
N LEU A 1036 -16.20 -6.13 -39.04
CA LEU A 1036 -16.82 -7.16 -39.87
C LEU A 1036 -15.77 -7.99 -40.63
N ILE A 1037 -14.78 -7.32 -41.24
CA ILE A 1037 -13.71 -7.98 -41.98
C ILE A 1037 -12.92 -8.92 -41.05
N ARG A 1038 -12.52 -8.47 -39.85
CA ARG A 1038 -11.77 -9.26 -38.87
C ARG A 1038 -12.58 -10.44 -38.36
N GLY A 1039 -13.85 -10.23 -38.06
CA GLY A 1039 -14.78 -11.26 -37.56
C GLY A 1039 -14.91 -12.44 -38.52
N LEU A 1040 -15.14 -12.15 -39.80
CA LEU A 1040 -15.29 -13.17 -40.85
C LEU A 1040 -13.97 -13.76 -41.35
N SER A 1041 -12.82 -13.20 -40.95
CA SER A 1041 -11.50 -13.63 -41.41
C SER A 1041 -10.57 -13.98 -40.25
N SER A 1042 -9.72 -13.05 -39.80
CA SER A 1042 -8.66 -13.30 -38.81
C SER A 1042 -9.16 -13.92 -37.50
N PHE A 1043 -10.31 -13.49 -36.98
CA PHE A 1043 -10.88 -14.05 -35.74
C PHE A 1043 -11.42 -15.45 -35.94
N LEU A 1044 -12.18 -15.68 -37.02
CA LEU A 1044 -12.71 -17.00 -37.36
C LEU A 1044 -11.59 -18.01 -37.60
N PHE A 1045 -10.59 -17.64 -38.41
CA PHE A 1045 -9.45 -18.52 -38.70
C PHE A 1045 -8.54 -18.72 -37.48
N GLY A 1046 -8.39 -17.72 -36.61
CA GLY A 1046 -7.68 -17.86 -35.34
C GLY A 1046 -8.39 -18.81 -34.37
N LEU A 1047 -9.73 -18.75 -34.30
CA LEU A 1047 -10.55 -19.68 -33.52
C LEU A 1047 -10.43 -21.12 -34.03
N VAL A 1048 -10.56 -21.32 -35.35
CA VAL A 1048 -10.38 -22.64 -35.98
C VAL A 1048 -8.96 -23.17 -35.73
N GLU A 1049 -7.93 -22.33 -35.90
CA GLU A 1049 -6.54 -22.73 -35.66
C GLU A 1049 -6.31 -23.14 -34.20
N HIS A 1050 -6.88 -22.40 -33.23
CA HIS A 1050 -6.81 -22.76 -31.82
C HIS A 1050 -7.51 -24.08 -31.51
N MET A 1051 -8.71 -24.31 -32.07
CA MET A 1051 -9.44 -25.57 -31.89
C MET A 1051 -8.66 -26.76 -32.45
N LEU A 1052 -8.11 -26.63 -33.66
CA LEU A 1052 -7.28 -27.66 -34.28
C LEU A 1052 -6.01 -27.94 -33.46
N LYS A 1053 -5.33 -26.90 -32.96
CA LYS A 1053 -4.18 -27.03 -32.05
C LYS A 1053 -4.54 -27.76 -30.75
N SER A 1054 -5.70 -27.43 -30.17
CA SER A 1054 -6.18 -28.05 -28.93
C SER A 1054 -6.52 -29.54 -29.11
N LEU A 1055 -6.85 -29.95 -30.34
CA LEU A 1055 -7.07 -31.34 -30.74
C LEU A 1055 -5.79 -32.07 -31.20
N GLY A 1056 -4.62 -31.43 -31.10
CA GLY A 1056 -3.33 -32.05 -31.41
C GLY A 1056 -2.93 -32.04 -32.90
N PHE A 1057 -3.64 -31.31 -33.77
CA PHE A 1057 -3.25 -31.16 -35.17
C PHE A 1057 -2.13 -30.12 -35.33
N SER A 1058 -1.11 -30.44 -36.14
CA SER A 1058 -0.01 -29.52 -36.45
C SER A 1058 -0.48 -28.35 -37.31
N SER A 1059 -0.09 -27.12 -36.96
CA SER A 1059 -0.46 -25.89 -37.67
C SER A 1059 0.72 -25.23 -38.40
N MET A 1060 0.43 -24.34 -39.35
CA MET A 1060 1.42 -23.55 -40.11
C MET A 1060 2.45 -22.80 -39.24
N ASN A 1061 3.68 -22.73 -39.75
CA ASN A 1061 4.84 -22.08 -39.14
C ASN A 1061 4.65 -20.57 -38.90
N PHE A 1062 5.24 -20.06 -37.81
CA PHE A 1062 5.35 -18.64 -37.51
C PHE A 1062 6.14 -17.90 -38.60
N SER A 1063 5.57 -16.86 -39.20
CA SER A 1063 6.22 -16.01 -40.19
C SER A 1063 6.29 -14.56 -39.73
N VAL A 1064 7.49 -13.97 -39.80
CA VAL A 1064 7.70 -12.53 -39.58
C VAL A 1064 7.06 -11.75 -40.73
N THR A 1065 6.30 -10.72 -40.39
CA THR A 1065 5.65 -9.77 -41.32
C THR A 1065 6.72 -8.88 -41.94
N SER A 1066 6.64 -8.65 -43.25
CA SER A 1066 7.62 -7.80 -43.94
C SER A 1066 7.45 -6.33 -43.51
N LYS A 1067 8.54 -5.64 -43.25
CA LYS A 1067 8.56 -4.18 -43.04
C LYS A 1067 8.97 -3.40 -44.29
N ILE A 1068 9.11 -4.08 -45.43
CA ILE A 1068 9.44 -3.46 -46.71
C ILE A 1068 8.17 -2.86 -47.31
N ILE A 1069 8.22 -1.56 -47.61
CA ILE A 1069 7.11 -0.78 -48.15
C ILE A 1069 7.26 -0.69 -49.67
N ASP A 1070 6.27 -1.21 -50.41
CA ASP A 1070 6.16 -0.99 -51.86
C ASP A 1070 5.55 0.39 -52.14
N THR A 1071 6.19 1.18 -53.01
CA THR A 1071 5.77 2.56 -53.33
C THR A 1071 4.39 2.64 -53.98
N GLU A 1072 4.00 1.67 -54.80
CA GLU A 1072 2.65 1.63 -55.38
C GLU A 1072 1.60 1.24 -54.33
N GLN A 1073 1.98 0.36 -53.40
CA GLN A 1073 1.13 -0.04 -52.29
C GLN A 1073 0.84 1.13 -51.34
N SER A 1074 1.86 1.94 -51.03
CA SER A 1074 1.71 3.16 -50.22
C SER A 1074 0.75 4.18 -50.86
N LYS A 1075 0.90 4.43 -52.17
CA LYS A 1075 0.02 5.34 -52.93
C LYS A 1075 -1.46 4.90 -52.91
N ARG A 1076 -1.73 3.60 -52.84
CA ARG A 1076 -3.10 3.06 -52.71
C ARG A 1076 -3.65 3.22 -51.30
N TYR A 1077 -2.82 2.99 -50.29
CA TYR A 1077 -3.19 3.17 -48.89
C TYR A 1077 -3.55 4.63 -48.57
N GLU A 1078 -2.79 5.60 -49.06
CA GLU A 1078 -3.08 7.04 -48.91
C GLU A 1078 -4.43 7.44 -49.51
N LYS A 1079 -4.88 6.73 -50.55
CA LYS A 1079 -6.21 6.91 -51.16
C LYS A 1079 -7.33 6.15 -50.44
N CYS A 1080 -7.06 5.58 -49.25
CA CYS A 1080 -8.00 4.76 -48.46
C CYS A 1080 -8.54 3.53 -49.22
N VAL A 1081 -7.72 2.93 -50.08
CA VAL A 1081 -8.11 1.77 -50.89
C VAL A 1081 -7.61 0.47 -50.28
N PHE A 1082 -8.53 -0.45 -49.98
CA PHE A 1082 -8.20 -1.81 -49.52
C PHE A 1082 -7.55 -2.63 -50.63
N GLU A 1083 -6.49 -3.36 -50.28
CA GLU A 1083 -5.72 -4.24 -51.16
C GLU A 1083 -6.02 -5.71 -50.89
N PHE A 1084 -6.39 -6.45 -51.95
CA PHE A 1084 -6.77 -7.86 -51.86
C PHE A 1084 -5.88 -8.79 -52.71
N GLY A 1085 -4.77 -8.27 -53.26
CA GLY A 1085 -3.96 -8.96 -54.27
C GLY A 1085 -3.31 -10.29 -53.85
N HIS A 1086 -3.19 -10.57 -52.56
CA HIS A 1086 -2.65 -11.83 -52.05
C HIS A 1086 -3.69 -12.94 -52.04
N HIS A 1087 -3.34 -14.13 -52.54
CA HIS A 1087 -4.22 -15.29 -52.42
C HIS A 1087 -4.26 -15.79 -50.96
N SER A 1088 -5.43 -15.77 -50.33
CA SER A 1088 -5.62 -16.22 -48.94
C SER A 1088 -6.99 -16.88 -48.73
N PRO A 1089 -7.07 -18.02 -48.01
CA PRO A 1089 -8.34 -18.60 -47.56
C PRO A 1089 -9.17 -17.64 -46.70
N MET A 1090 -8.52 -16.73 -45.97
CA MET A 1090 -9.18 -15.72 -45.13
C MET A 1090 -10.06 -14.74 -45.92
N PHE A 1091 -9.86 -14.61 -47.23
CA PHE A 1091 -10.69 -13.78 -48.10
C PHE A 1091 -11.94 -14.51 -48.59
N VAL A 1092 -11.98 -15.84 -48.53
CA VAL A 1092 -13.08 -16.64 -49.10
C VAL A 1092 -14.40 -16.38 -48.38
N THR A 1093 -14.38 -16.43 -47.04
CA THR A 1093 -15.56 -16.18 -46.18
C THR A 1093 -16.08 -14.74 -46.32
N LEU A 1094 -15.19 -13.77 -46.49
CA LEU A 1094 -15.55 -12.37 -46.73
C LEU A 1094 -16.29 -12.17 -48.04
N ILE A 1095 -15.78 -12.77 -49.12
CA ILE A 1095 -16.38 -12.69 -50.45
C ILE A 1095 -17.71 -13.45 -50.47
N MET A 1096 -17.79 -14.62 -49.82
CA MET A 1096 -19.05 -15.35 -49.65
C MET A 1096 -20.12 -14.48 -48.98
N ALA A 1097 -19.79 -13.83 -47.86
CA ALA A 1097 -20.72 -12.94 -47.17
C ALA A 1097 -21.14 -11.76 -48.05
N ALA A 1098 -20.20 -11.15 -48.78
CA ALA A 1098 -20.50 -10.06 -49.70
C ALA A 1098 -21.46 -10.49 -50.83
N ILE A 1099 -21.26 -11.66 -51.44
CA ILE A 1099 -22.14 -12.20 -52.49
C ILE A 1099 -23.54 -12.46 -51.93
N ILE A 1100 -23.65 -13.18 -50.81
CA ILE A 1100 -24.93 -13.55 -50.22
C ILE A 1100 -25.72 -12.32 -49.75
N ASN A 1101 -25.07 -11.33 -49.11
CA ASN A 1101 -25.73 -10.08 -48.71
C ASN A 1101 -26.24 -9.28 -49.92
N PHE A 1102 -25.50 -9.24 -51.02
CA PHE A 1102 -25.94 -8.54 -52.23
C PHE A 1102 -27.16 -9.21 -52.87
N VAL A 1103 -27.11 -10.53 -53.05
CA VAL A 1103 -28.23 -11.29 -53.65
C VAL A 1103 -29.47 -11.23 -52.75
N ALA A 1104 -29.30 -11.37 -51.44
CA ALA A 1104 -30.39 -11.26 -50.47
C ALA A 1104 -31.01 -9.86 -50.43
N LEU A 1105 -30.22 -8.79 -50.56
CA LEU A 1105 -30.75 -7.42 -50.62
C LEU A 1105 -31.60 -7.22 -51.88
N VAL A 1106 -31.10 -7.64 -53.06
CA VAL A 1106 -31.85 -7.53 -54.32
C VAL A 1106 -33.16 -8.32 -54.25
N TRP A 1107 -33.10 -9.54 -53.71
CA TRP A 1107 -34.29 -10.39 -53.53
C TRP A 1107 -35.28 -9.78 -52.52
N GLY A 1108 -34.79 -9.28 -51.39
CA GLY A 1108 -35.60 -8.64 -50.36
C GLY A 1108 -36.28 -7.36 -50.84
N ILE A 1109 -35.59 -6.52 -51.62
CA ILE A 1109 -36.19 -5.34 -52.26
C ILE A 1109 -37.29 -5.75 -53.24
N LYS A 1110 -37.06 -6.80 -54.03
CA LYS A 1110 -38.08 -7.36 -54.94
C LYS A 1110 -39.32 -7.84 -54.15
N LEU A 1111 -39.12 -8.57 -53.06
CA LEU A 1111 -40.21 -9.03 -52.18
C LEU A 1111 -40.95 -7.87 -51.51
N ALA A 1112 -40.23 -6.84 -51.05
CA ALA A 1112 -40.80 -5.65 -50.44
C ALA A 1112 -41.68 -4.85 -51.42
N LEU A 1113 -41.28 -4.76 -52.69
CA LEU A 1113 -42.03 -4.04 -53.73
C LEU A 1113 -43.24 -4.83 -54.26
N LEU A 1114 -43.18 -6.16 -54.27
CA LEU A 1114 -44.21 -7.03 -54.89
C LEU A 1114 -45.13 -7.73 -53.89
N GLY A 1115 -44.73 -7.88 -52.61
CA GLY A 1115 -45.39 -8.72 -51.61
C GLY A 1115 -46.47 -8.06 -50.75
N GLY A 1116 -46.71 -6.76 -50.92
CA GLY A 1116 -47.68 -6.01 -50.10
C GLY A 1116 -47.23 -5.77 -48.65
N LYS A 1117 -48.11 -5.15 -47.85
CA LYS A 1117 -47.77 -4.62 -46.51
C LYS A 1117 -47.33 -5.70 -45.51
N ILE A 1118 -47.99 -6.86 -45.50
CA ILE A 1118 -47.72 -7.95 -44.55
C ILE A 1118 -46.33 -8.56 -44.78
N VAL A 1119 -45.99 -8.83 -46.04
CA VAL A 1119 -44.66 -9.39 -46.41
C VAL A 1119 -43.56 -8.38 -46.11
N PHE A 1120 -43.80 -7.07 -46.35
CA PHE A 1120 -42.87 -6.02 -46.00
C PHE A 1120 -42.56 -5.98 -44.50
N GLU A 1121 -43.59 -6.09 -43.64
CA GLU A 1121 -43.43 -6.10 -42.19
C GLU A 1121 -42.62 -7.29 -41.68
N GLU A 1122 -42.71 -8.44 -42.35
CA GLU A 1122 -42.02 -9.68 -41.97
C GLU A 1122 -40.55 -9.71 -42.38
N ILE A 1123 -40.16 -9.05 -43.47
CA ILE A 1123 -38.80 -9.11 -44.02
C ILE A 1123 -37.94 -7.86 -43.69
N PHE A 1124 -38.56 -6.80 -43.13
CA PHE A 1124 -37.94 -5.48 -42.97
C PHE A 1124 -36.54 -5.51 -42.33
N MET A 1125 -36.39 -6.20 -41.19
CA MET A 1125 -35.10 -6.28 -40.49
C MET A 1125 -34.04 -7.03 -41.29
N GLN A 1126 -34.42 -8.12 -41.96
CA GLN A 1126 -33.48 -8.88 -42.79
C GLN A 1126 -32.98 -8.05 -43.98
N VAL A 1127 -33.86 -7.23 -44.56
CA VAL A 1127 -33.49 -6.28 -45.62
C VAL A 1127 -32.54 -5.20 -45.10
N ILE A 1128 -32.78 -4.65 -43.90
CA ILE A 1128 -31.86 -3.67 -43.28
C ILE A 1128 -30.50 -4.28 -42.97
N ILE A 1129 -30.45 -5.49 -42.42
CA ILE A 1129 -29.20 -6.19 -42.11
C ILE A 1129 -28.43 -6.48 -43.41
N ALA A 1130 -29.11 -6.95 -44.45
CA ALA A 1130 -28.50 -7.15 -45.77
C ALA A 1130 -27.98 -5.85 -46.38
N ALA A 1131 -28.75 -4.75 -46.27
CA ALA A 1131 -28.33 -3.42 -46.72
C ALA A 1131 -27.08 -2.93 -45.97
N PHE A 1132 -27.06 -3.09 -44.64
CA PHE A 1132 -25.90 -2.75 -43.81
C PHE A 1132 -24.67 -3.57 -44.19
N GLY A 1133 -24.83 -4.88 -44.42
CA GLY A 1133 -23.76 -5.75 -44.92
C GLY A 1133 -23.22 -5.30 -46.28
N VAL A 1134 -24.09 -4.96 -47.23
CA VAL A 1134 -23.70 -4.45 -48.56
C VAL A 1134 -22.93 -3.13 -48.46
N VAL A 1135 -23.38 -2.17 -47.64
CA VAL A 1135 -22.70 -0.88 -47.48
C VAL A 1135 -21.30 -1.04 -46.87
N ASN A 1136 -21.15 -1.98 -45.92
CA ASN A 1136 -19.86 -2.28 -45.30
C ASN A 1136 -18.92 -3.06 -46.25
N CYS A 1137 -19.47 -3.89 -47.13
CA CYS A 1137 -18.73 -4.64 -48.15
C CYS A 1137 -18.38 -3.82 -49.42
N LYS A 1138 -18.72 -2.53 -49.50
CA LYS A 1138 -18.38 -1.65 -50.65
C LYS A 1138 -16.93 -1.79 -51.16
N PRO A 1139 -15.89 -1.85 -50.30
CA PRO A 1139 -14.51 -2.03 -50.75
C PRO A 1139 -14.25 -3.39 -51.42
N ILE A 1140 -14.96 -4.44 -50.99
CA ILE A 1140 -14.87 -5.80 -51.54
C ILE A 1140 -15.50 -5.81 -52.94
N TYR A 1141 -16.70 -5.25 -53.12
CA TYR A 1141 -17.31 -5.14 -54.45
C TYR A 1141 -16.46 -4.32 -55.42
N SER A 1142 -15.85 -3.22 -54.93
CA SER A 1142 -14.90 -2.43 -55.71
C SER A 1142 -13.70 -3.27 -56.18
N ALA A 1143 -13.17 -4.13 -55.30
CA ALA A 1143 -12.05 -5.02 -55.62
C ALA A 1143 -12.45 -6.17 -56.56
N MET A 1144 -13.68 -6.69 -56.43
CA MET A 1144 -14.22 -7.79 -57.24
C MET A 1144 -14.55 -7.36 -58.68
N PHE A 1145 -15.26 -6.24 -58.86
CA PHE A 1145 -15.84 -5.88 -60.15
C PHE A 1145 -15.03 -4.83 -60.91
N PHE A 1146 -14.38 -3.90 -60.21
CA PHE A 1146 -13.74 -2.73 -60.84
C PHE A 1146 -12.21 -2.81 -60.87
N ARG A 1147 -11.60 -3.81 -60.21
CA ARG A 1147 -10.14 -3.96 -60.08
C ARG A 1147 -9.61 -5.37 -60.36
N ALA A 1148 -10.43 -6.26 -60.92
CA ALA A 1148 -10.10 -7.68 -61.13
C ALA A 1148 -8.84 -7.94 -61.96
N SER A 1149 -8.40 -6.99 -62.79
CA SER A 1149 -7.20 -7.07 -63.65
C SER A 1149 -5.94 -6.43 -63.08
N ASN A 1150 -5.99 -5.78 -61.90
CA ASN A 1150 -4.86 -5.07 -61.29
C ASN A 1150 -4.23 -5.86 -60.13
N LYS A 1151 -2.93 -5.64 -59.83
CA LYS A 1151 -2.20 -6.27 -58.70
C LYS A 1151 -2.86 -6.11 -57.32
N GLY A 1152 -3.81 -5.19 -57.14
CA GLY A 1152 -4.53 -4.96 -55.88
C GLY A 1152 -5.99 -5.46 -55.82
N GLY A 1153 -6.49 -6.10 -56.89
CA GLY A 1153 -7.83 -6.70 -56.94
C GLY A 1153 -7.92 -8.07 -56.27
N ILE A 1154 -9.12 -8.65 -56.18
CA ILE A 1154 -9.28 -10.01 -55.64
C ILE A 1154 -8.82 -11.04 -56.68
N PRO A 1155 -7.95 -12.01 -56.34
CA PRO A 1155 -7.54 -13.06 -57.25
C PRO A 1155 -8.72 -13.86 -57.80
N THR A 1156 -8.75 -14.10 -59.11
CA THR A 1156 -9.83 -14.83 -59.82
C THR A 1156 -10.13 -16.19 -59.19
N LYS A 1157 -9.09 -16.91 -58.78
CA LYS A 1157 -9.20 -18.21 -58.09
C LYS A 1157 -10.01 -18.10 -56.79
N THR A 1158 -9.75 -17.07 -55.99
CA THR A 1158 -10.44 -16.84 -54.71
C THR A 1158 -11.90 -16.48 -54.94
N THR A 1159 -12.19 -15.65 -55.95
CA THR A 1159 -13.57 -15.29 -56.34
C THR A 1159 -14.38 -16.50 -56.80
N LEU A 1160 -13.80 -17.38 -57.62
CA LEU A 1160 -14.46 -18.61 -58.09
C LEU A 1160 -14.80 -19.56 -56.94
N ILE A 1161 -13.84 -19.82 -56.04
CA ILE A 1161 -14.06 -20.68 -54.86
C ILE A 1161 -15.16 -20.11 -53.97
N SER A 1162 -15.12 -18.80 -53.70
CA SER A 1162 -16.11 -18.13 -52.86
C SER A 1162 -17.51 -18.18 -53.46
N THR A 1163 -17.63 -17.99 -54.76
CA THR A 1163 -18.92 -18.05 -55.48
C THR A 1163 -19.51 -19.46 -55.45
N PHE A 1164 -18.67 -20.48 -55.67
CA PHE A 1164 -19.08 -21.88 -55.57
C PHE A 1164 -19.57 -22.21 -54.16
N LEU A 1165 -18.79 -21.89 -53.13
CA LEU A 1165 -19.16 -22.17 -51.73
C LEU A 1165 -20.40 -21.39 -51.28
N ALA A 1166 -20.58 -20.14 -51.71
CA ALA A 1166 -21.79 -19.37 -51.44
C ALA A 1166 -23.03 -20.03 -52.08
N SER A 1167 -22.89 -20.57 -53.29
CA SER A 1167 -23.96 -21.30 -53.98
C SER A 1167 -24.30 -22.61 -53.27
N CYS A 1168 -23.29 -23.37 -52.83
CA CYS A 1168 -23.50 -24.58 -52.03
C CYS A 1168 -24.20 -24.27 -50.70
N LEU A 1169 -23.78 -23.20 -50.02
CA LEU A 1169 -24.38 -22.78 -48.75
C LEU A 1169 -25.85 -22.38 -48.93
N PHE A 1170 -26.18 -21.70 -50.04
CA PHE A 1170 -27.56 -21.41 -50.42
C PHE A 1170 -28.38 -22.68 -50.62
N ILE A 1171 -27.88 -23.66 -51.39
CA ILE A 1171 -28.56 -24.94 -51.63
C ILE A 1171 -28.78 -25.70 -50.30
N ILE A 1172 -27.78 -25.75 -49.42
CA ILE A 1172 -27.90 -26.38 -48.10
C ILE A 1172 -28.97 -25.69 -47.26
N SER A 1173 -28.99 -24.35 -47.25
CA SER A 1173 -30.02 -23.59 -46.52
C SER A 1173 -31.43 -23.85 -47.03
N LEU A 1174 -31.59 -24.09 -48.33
CA LEU A 1174 -32.88 -24.41 -48.96
C LEU A 1174 -33.42 -25.79 -48.54
N VAL A 1175 -32.55 -26.71 -48.13
CA VAL A 1175 -32.93 -27.99 -47.54
C VAL A 1175 -33.17 -27.86 -46.05
N ALA A 1176 -32.32 -27.12 -45.33
CA ALA A 1176 -32.35 -27.03 -43.87
C ALA A 1176 -33.46 -26.12 -43.31
N LEU A 1177 -33.95 -25.14 -44.10
CA LEU A 1177 -34.98 -24.18 -43.68
C LEU A 1177 -36.38 -24.50 -44.25
N LYS A 1178 -36.56 -25.69 -44.84
CA LYS A 1178 -37.79 -26.08 -45.54
C LYS A 1178 -38.82 -26.83 -44.68
N ASP A 1179 -38.54 -27.00 -43.38
CA ASP A 1179 -39.45 -27.58 -42.38
C ASP A 1179 -40.01 -26.51 -41.44
#